data_AF-A0A350VWL3-F1
#
_entry.id   AF-A0A350VWL3-F1
#
_cell.length_a   1.000
_cell.length_b   1.000
_cell.length_c   1.000
_cell.angle_alpha   90.00
_cell.angle_beta   90.00
_cell.angle_gamma   90.00
#
_symmetry.space_group_name_H-M   'P 1'
#
loop_
_entity.id
_entity.type
_entity.pdbx_description
1 polymer ?
#
loop_
_entity_poly.entity_id
_entity_poly.type
_entity_poly.pdbx_seq_one_letter_code
_entity_poly.pdbx_strand_id
1 'polypeptide(L)'
;MKNFKMLGIFFIVTMTFFISGCGSRENEADKKSTSSIELMWKTDGFVTDDEVVKEQELWIDRYIRWEHDDVELLSDDERALETIEGDALQDCIYRFTPVNTLSEFTTVRVVMECIDTVSMEKKVTLFLPEQIGAGEDNSGFVCGVNAAVDGSYIFHWLKYGYDGDDFVQKANELVYLTEDSGKVETNLLPAYIEKGLIREKYNSIVFRSQELSFDVFGNSYVIGDNSDSLFVLDMDGKNISEYYCSAGEQIGKPMNTEDGELIFPCYNKNDKTTSLLWVDVKNENIKTLATINDIILQLYGLKENNLYYENNDGIIRWDVTSGTRKLIFEFKENGVLDVYKKQLVLRSDDTTVLRMYGQINGEFEDWLLVMSDKPVDKNDPVRVVSLTNESNRVKTCARVAARKNPEYSYKYEDKNGIDETDFYARIMAELMSGQGPDILYVSAENMELLGQKGLLADLRGYISEESLNKVIPGVLKLGMDNGVLIGIASDITATSLMIRDDVWNGDSWTPDDMLSLLEDGRISGRLFDGGTLHASRISIKILLEYLLADSFVIDWEKNESHFEDERFIKLIEYLGNCQAEQLDEDDNKPSDALILTSISSLDLINSFTGIRGNTGWHYVGFPSRQGCGNYLEAGGMLVVNAATTANEAVAAYLECFLGREVQDAVSFGEGMPIIPLPTENVVFDEDKAYWQGQEMPLFDDGSTSLDEVNDLLEKCVPAPKKYPQIEQIVWEELEAYYSGGKTAEETASVIDDRVQIYLDELQ
;
A
#
# COMPACT_ATOMS: atom_id res chain seq x y z
N MET A 1 -5.60 17.05 -66.63
CA MET A 1 -5.89 16.74 -68.05
C MET A 1 -7.36 16.34 -68.18
N LYS A 2 -7.98 16.59 -69.36
CA LYS A 2 -9.38 16.33 -69.78
C LYS A 2 -10.02 15.06 -69.17
N ASN A 3 -11.19 15.14 -68.50
CA ASN A 3 -12.58 15.27 -69.03
C ASN A 3 -13.12 14.04 -69.79
N PHE A 4 -14.26 13.49 -69.33
CA PHE A 4 -15.42 13.21 -70.19
C PHE A 4 -16.76 13.28 -69.42
N LYS A 5 -17.85 13.58 -70.14
CA LYS A 5 -19.25 13.77 -69.67
C LYS A 5 -20.22 13.08 -70.69
N MET A 6 -21.56 13.04 -70.58
CA MET A 6 -22.57 13.76 -69.79
C MET A 6 -23.94 13.02 -69.90
N LEU A 7 -25.01 13.58 -69.29
CA LEU A 7 -26.45 13.26 -69.47
C LEU A 7 -26.94 11.94 -68.85
N GLY A 8 -28.17 11.81 -68.33
CA GLY A 8 -29.34 12.71 -68.20
C GLY A 8 -30.60 11.83 -68.04
N ILE A 9 -31.68 12.13 -67.30
CA ILE A 9 -32.67 13.23 -67.44
C ILE A 9 -33.73 13.09 -66.30
N PHE A 10 -34.45 14.18 -65.98
CA PHE A 10 -35.60 14.27 -65.06
C PHE A 10 -36.82 13.40 -65.43
N PHE A 11 -37.64 13.02 -64.43
CA PHE A 11 -39.10 13.24 -64.50
C PHE A 11 -39.76 13.34 -63.12
N ILE A 12 -40.68 14.30 -62.96
CA ILE A 12 -41.56 14.48 -61.80
C ILE A 12 -42.96 14.04 -62.20
N VAL A 13 -43.64 13.23 -61.38
CA VAL A 13 -45.11 13.15 -61.37
C VAL A 13 -45.62 13.08 -59.93
N THR A 14 -46.25 14.15 -59.48
CA THR A 14 -47.18 14.14 -58.35
C THR A 14 -48.53 13.58 -58.79
N MET A 15 -49.15 12.73 -57.97
CA MET A 15 -50.59 12.47 -58.09
C MET A 15 -51.21 12.18 -56.73
N THR A 16 -52.00 13.13 -56.24
CA THR A 16 -52.82 13.02 -55.03
C THR A 16 -54.21 12.55 -55.40
N PHE A 17 -54.77 11.56 -54.70
CA PHE A 17 -56.22 11.38 -54.62
C PHE A 17 -56.63 10.83 -53.25
N PHE A 18 -57.52 11.57 -52.58
CA PHE A 18 -58.25 11.12 -51.39
C PHE A 18 -59.36 10.14 -51.79
N ILE A 19 -59.50 9.02 -51.09
CA ILE A 19 -60.82 8.46 -50.73
C ILE A 19 -60.77 8.00 -49.26
N SER A 20 -61.81 8.36 -48.52
CA SER A 20 -62.03 8.07 -47.10
C SER A 20 -62.38 6.60 -46.82
N GLY A 21 -61.89 6.07 -45.70
CA GLY A 21 -62.39 4.85 -45.07
C GLY A 21 -62.06 4.80 -43.59
N CYS A 22 -63.05 5.03 -42.72
CA CYS A 22 -62.90 4.79 -41.29
C CYS A 22 -62.83 3.27 -41.04
N GLY A 23 -61.72 2.81 -40.46
CA GLY A 23 -61.52 1.42 -40.07
C GLY A 23 -60.35 1.35 -39.10
N SER A 24 -60.61 0.94 -37.87
CA SER A 24 -59.63 0.80 -36.81
C SER A 24 -58.49 -0.14 -37.21
N ARG A 25 -57.26 0.37 -37.21
CA ARG A 25 -56.02 -0.40 -37.15
C ARG A 25 -55.02 0.31 -36.26
N GLU A 26 -54.49 -0.43 -35.30
CA GLU A 26 -53.29 -0.05 -34.56
C GLU A 26 -52.14 0.09 -35.56
N ASN A 27 -51.35 1.15 -35.43
CA ASN A 27 -50.13 1.29 -36.21
C ASN A 27 -49.02 0.47 -35.54
N GLU A 28 -48.69 -0.68 -36.13
CA GLU A 28 -47.40 -1.35 -35.94
C GLU A 28 -46.27 -0.47 -36.52
N ALA A 29 -45.92 0.60 -35.80
CA ALA A 29 -44.87 1.54 -36.18
C ALA A 29 -44.17 2.20 -34.99
N ASP A 30 -44.18 1.57 -33.81
CA ASP A 30 -43.36 1.97 -32.65
C ASP A 30 -42.91 0.75 -31.82
N LYS A 31 -42.41 -0.28 -32.51
CA LYS A 31 -41.53 -1.28 -31.93
C LYS A 31 -40.20 -1.25 -32.68
N LYS A 32 -39.31 -0.34 -32.27
CA LYS A 32 -37.88 -0.69 -32.27
C LYS A 32 -37.75 -1.86 -31.32
N SER A 33 -37.65 -3.08 -31.85
CA SER A 33 -37.21 -4.20 -31.05
C SER A 33 -35.76 -3.94 -30.67
N THR A 34 -35.52 -3.55 -29.42
CA THR A 34 -34.37 -4.07 -28.67
C THR A 34 -34.54 -5.58 -28.67
N SER A 35 -34.00 -6.24 -29.70
CA SER A 35 -33.72 -7.66 -29.61
C SER A 35 -32.56 -7.79 -28.64
N SER A 36 -32.88 -7.97 -27.36
CA SER A 36 -31.94 -8.52 -26.40
C SER A 36 -31.35 -9.77 -27.01
N ILE A 37 -30.06 -9.73 -27.35
CA ILE A 37 -29.32 -10.94 -27.65
C ILE A 37 -29.32 -11.70 -26.34
N GLU A 38 -30.00 -12.83 -26.31
CA GLU A 38 -30.09 -13.70 -25.14
C GLU A 38 -28.65 -14.07 -24.74
N LEU A 39 -28.22 -13.67 -23.53
CA LEU A 39 -26.83 -13.84 -23.09
C LEU A 39 -26.47 -15.34 -23.05
N MET A 40 -25.77 -15.81 -24.09
CA MET A 40 -25.52 -17.25 -24.29
C MET A 40 -24.49 -17.84 -23.31
N TRP A 41 -23.90 -17.05 -22.40
CA TRP A 41 -22.93 -17.57 -21.43
C TRP A 41 -23.52 -18.66 -20.50
N LYS A 42 -24.83 -18.62 -20.22
CA LYS A 42 -25.52 -19.64 -19.42
C LYS A 42 -25.56 -21.02 -20.10
N THR A 43 -25.31 -21.09 -21.42
CA THR A 43 -25.20 -22.34 -22.20
C THR A 43 -23.79 -22.62 -22.69
N ASP A 44 -23.06 -21.60 -23.12
CA ASP A 44 -21.83 -21.73 -23.89
C ASP A 44 -20.56 -21.50 -23.03
N GLY A 45 -20.73 -20.99 -21.81
CA GLY A 45 -19.63 -20.56 -20.92
C GLY A 45 -19.06 -19.19 -21.30
N PHE A 46 -17.88 -18.88 -20.78
CA PHE A 46 -17.10 -17.71 -21.19
C PHE A 46 -15.93 -18.16 -22.08
N VAL A 47 -15.67 -17.42 -23.15
CA VAL A 47 -14.47 -17.60 -23.98
C VAL A 47 -13.26 -17.09 -23.21
N THR A 48 -12.15 -17.82 -23.24
CA THR A 48 -10.91 -17.47 -22.55
C THR A 48 -9.77 -17.16 -23.52
N ASP A 49 -8.95 -16.18 -23.15
CA ASP A 49 -7.61 -15.96 -23.67
C ASP A 49 -6.69 -15.76 -22.45
N ASP A 50 -5.54 -16.45 -22.42
CA ASP A 50 -4.61 -16.38 -21.28
C ASP A 50 -3.75 -15.10 -21.28
N GLU A 51 -3.75 -14.30 -22.36
CA GLU A 51 -3.08 -13.00 -22.39
C GLU A 51 -3.94 -11.89 -21.74
N VAL A 52 -3.32 -11.05 -20.89
CA VAL A 52 -3.91 -9.80 -20.38
C VAL A 52 -3.17 -8.63 -21.03
N VAL A 53 -3.88 -7.84 -21.84
CA VAL A 53 -3.32 -6.68 -22.53
C VAL A 53 -3.34 -5.47 -21.60
N LYS A 54 -2.18 -4.81 -21.39
CA LYS A 54 -2.12 -3.55 -20.65
C LYS A 54 -2.57 -2.39 -21.54
N GLU A 55 -3.78 -1.90 -21.31
CA GLU A 55 -4.41 -0.82 -22.07
C GLU A 55 -5.35 -0.05 -21.13
N GLN A 56 -4.86 1.07 -20.57
CA GLN A 56 -5.68 1.91 -19.70
C GLN A 56 -6.88 2.47 -20.48
N GLU A 57 -8.08 2.24 -19.96
CA GLU A 57 -9.35 2.75 -20.52
C GLU A 57 -10.14 3.59 -19.49
N LEU A 58 -9.68 3.66 -18.24
CA LEU A 58 -10.27 4.50 -17.19
C LEU A 58 -9.25 5.49 -16.60
N TRP A 59 -9.69 6.73 -16.40
CA TRP A 59 -8.93 7.79 -15.72
C TRP A 59 -9.79 8.44 -14.64
N ILE A 60 -9.18 8.83 -13.51
CA ILE A 60 -9.90 9.52 -12.43
C ILE A 60 -10.22 10.96 -12.89
N ASP A 61 -11.51 11.29 -12.98
CA ASP A 61 -11.99 12.66 -13.21
C ASP A 61 -11.93 13.49 -11.92
N ARG A 62 -12.53 12.94 -10.85
CA ARG A 62 -12.62 13.60 -9.55
C ARG A 62 -12.74 12.63 -8.39
N TYR A 63 -12.25 13.10 -7.25
CA TYR A 63 -12.39 12.45 -5.95
C TYR A 63 -13.53 13.11 -5.18
N ILE A 64 -14.36 12.30 -4.52
CA ILE A 64 -15.42 12.75 -3.63
C ILE A 64 -15.27 11.98 -2.32
N ARG A 65 -15.05 12.69 -1.20
CA ARG A 65 -15.07 12.08 0.14
C ARG A 65 -16.51 11.73 0.48
N TRP A 66 -16.78 10.51 0.91
CA TRP A 66 -18.06 10.16 1.49
C TRP A 66 -17.98 10.37 3.00
N GLU A 67 -18.61 11.44 3.48
CA GLU A 67 -18.70 11.73 4.91
C GLU A 67 -19.88 10.98 5.56
N HIS A 68 -19.56 10.30 6.65
CA HIS A 68 -20.48 9.46 7.43
C HIS A 68 -20.91 10.21 8.68
N ASP A 69 -22.19 10.14 9.02
CA ASP A 69 -22.70 10.82 10.21
C ASP A 69 -22.49 9.93 11.44
N ASP A 70 -22.14 10.53 12.59
CA ASP A 70 -22.06 9.79 13.85
C ASP A 70 -23.41 9.11 14.15
N VAL A 71 -23.38 7.80 14.38
CA VAL A 71 -24.58 7.04 14.73
C VAL A 71 -25.01 7.43 16.14
N GLU A 72 -26.12 8.18 16.23
CA GLU A 72 -26.72 8.62 17.50
C GLU A 72 -26.94 7.43 18.44
N LEU A 73 -26.42 7.54 19.67
CA LEU A 73 -26.62 6.58 20.77
C LEU A 73 -27.63 7.17 21.77
N LEU A 74 -28.69 6.42 22.06
CA LEU A 74 -29.85 6.83 22.86
C LEU A 74 -29.72 6.45 24.34
N SER A 75 -28.74 5.63 24.71
CA SER A 75 -28.41 5.33 26.11
C SER A 75 -26.95 4.94 26.30
N ASP A 76 -26.45 5.05 27.55
CA ASP A 76 -25.08 4.69 27.94
C ASP A 76 -24.73 3.20 27.72
N ASP A 77 -25.73 2.34 27.50
CA ASP A 77 -25.57 0.90 27.22
C ASP A 77 -25.42 0.59 25.72
N GLU A 78 -25.77 1.51 24.82
CA GLU A 78 -25.77 1.26 23.37
C GLU A 78 -24.41 1.51 22.71
N ARG A 79 -23.99 0.64 21.78
CA ARG A 79 -22.77 0.81 20.97
C ARG A 79 -23.00 0.42 19.52
N ALA A 80 -22.43 1.20 18.61
CA ALA A 80 -22.18 0.79 17.23
C ALA A 80 -20.79 0.11 17.19
N LEU A 81 -20.76 -1.22 17.17
CA LEU A 81 -19.52 -2.00 17.28
C LEU A 81 -18.83 -2.22 15.94
N GLU A 82 -19.61 -2.34 14.86
CA GLU A 82 -19.13 -2.61 13.51
C GLU A 82 -20.10 -1.96 12.50
N THR A 83 -19.59 -1.61 11.31
CA THR A 83 -20.42 -1.25 10.16
C THR A 83 -20.24 -2.31 9.08
N ILE A 84 -21.35 -2.93 8.70
CA ILE A 84 -21.45 -3.92 7.62
C ILE A 84 -21.51 -3.15 6.30
N GLU A 85 -20.49 -3.32 5.49
CA GLU A 85 -20.36 -2.70 4.18
C GLU A 85 -21.12 -3.55 3.15
N GLY A 86 -22.25 -3.03 2.67
CA GLY A 86 -23.10 -3.70 1.69
C GLY A 86 -22.53 -3.59 0.28
N ASP A 87 -22.98 -4.47 -0.61
CA ASP A 87 -22.53 -4.47 -2.00
C ASP A 87 -23.07 -3.26 -2.80
N ALA A 88 -22.36 -2.93 -3.88
CA ALA A 88 -22.82 -1.96 -4.87
C ALA A 88 -23.98 -2.57 -5.67
N LEU A 89 -25.11 -1.86 -5.73
CA LEU A 89 -26.35 -2.34 -6.34
C LEU A 89 -26.95 -1.24 -7.21
N GLN A 90 -27.03 -1.50 -8.51
CA GLN A 90 -27.32 -0.47 -9.53
C GLN A 90 -26.36 0.72 -9.36
N ASP A 91 -26.90 1.92 -9.14
CA ASP A 91 -26.15 3.16 -8.95
C ASP A 91 -25.78 3.42 -7.48
N CYS A 92 -26.24 2.60 -6.53
CA CYS A 92 -26.18 2.86 -5.10
C CYS A 92 -25.14 2.02 -4.35
N ILE A 93 -24.53 2.60 -3.31
CA ILE A 93 -23.70 1.90 -2.33
C ILE A 93 -24.38 1.98 -0.96
N TYR A 94 -24.35 0.89 -0.20
CA TYR A 94 -25.06 0.74 1.08
C TYR A 94 -24.10 0.43 2.23
N ARG A 95 -24.35 1.04 3.39
CA ARG A 95 -23.65 0.75 4.65
C ARG A 95 -24.68 0.54 5.75
N PHE A 96 -24.46 -0.46 6.60
CA PHE A 96 -25.39 -0.81 7.67
C PHE A 96 -24.66 -0.85 9.00
N THR A 97 -25.07 -0.04 9.96
CA THR A 97 -24.49 0.01 11.30
C THR A 97 -25.53 -0.47 12.31
N PRO A 98 -25.46 -1.74 12.76
CA PRO A 98 -26.24 -2.23 13.88
C PRO A 98 -25.84 -1.52 15.17
N VAL A 99 -26.81 -1.02 15.92
CA VAL A 99 -26.59 -0.53 17.29
C VAL A 99 -27.03 -1.61 18.26
N ASN A 100 -26.12 -2.01 19.12
CA ASN A 100 -26.29 -3.12 20.06
C ASN A 100 -26.28 -2.62 21.52
N THR A 101 -27.03 -3.26 22.42
CA THR A 101 -26.89 -3.09 23.87
C THR A 101 -25.66 -3.83 24.38
N LEU A 102 -24.85 -3.25 25.28
CA LEU A 102 -23.70 -3.95 25.87
C LEU A 102 -24.13 -5.00 26.89
N SER A 103 -25.16 -4.72 27.68
CA SER A 103 -25.61 -5.60 28.76
C SER A 103 -26.26 -6.91 28.28
N GLU A 104 -26.96 -6.87 27.14
CA GLU A 104 -27.70 -8.00 26.56
C GLU A 104 -27.15 -8.46 25.21
N PHE A 105 -26.19 -7.71 24.64
CA PHE A 105 -25.59 -7.93 23.32
C PHE A 105 -26.62 -7.96 22.16
N THR A 106 -27.70 -7.19 22.28
CA THR A 106 -28.86 -7.27 21.37
C THR A 106 -28.90 -6.09 20.40
N THR A 107 -29.20 -6.33 19.12
CA THR A 107 -29.45 -5.24 18.15
C THR A 107 -30.78 -4.54 18.43
N VAL A 108 -30.71 -3.26 18.80
CA VAL A 108 -31.88 -2.41 19.10
C VAL A 108 -32.26 -1.46 17.96
N ARG A 109 -31.43 -1.35 16.92
CA ARG A 109 -31.75 -0.74 15.62
C ARG A 109 -30.65 -1.03 14.60
N VAL A 110 -30.95 -0.83 13.32
CA VAL A 110 -29.93 -0.70 12.27
C VAL A 110 -30.07 0.67 11.62
N VAL A 111 -28.97 1.42 11.55
CA VAL A 111 -28.88 2.63 10.72
C VAL A 111 -28.31 2.22 9.37
N MET A 112 -29.02 2.53 8.29
CA MET A 112 -28.54 2.34 6.93
C MET A 112 -28.20 3.68 6.30
N GLU A 113 -26.96 3.83 5.84
CA GLU A 113 -26.55 4.90 4.93
C GLU A 113 -26.57 4.34 3.49
N CYS A 114 -27.07 5.15 2.57
CA CYS A 114 -27.09 4.85 1.15
C CYS A 114 -26.64 6.10 0.39
N ILE A 115 -25.75 5.94 -0.58
CA ILE A 115 -25.39 7.01 -1.52
C ILE A 115 -25.73 6.57 -2.94
N ASP A 116 -26.57 7.36 -3.62
CA ASP A 116 -26.75 7.27 -5.06
C ASP A 116 -25.51 7.89 -5.72
N THR A 117 -24.73 7.10 -6.44
CA THR A 117 -23.48 7.58 -7.02
C THR A 117 -23.70 8.43 -8.28
N VAL A 118 -24.86 8.41 -8.94
CA VAL A 118 -25.16 9.32 -10.07
C VAL A 118 -25.46 10.72 -9.53
N SER A 119 -26.40 10.83 -8.58
CA SER A 119 -26.85 12.12 -8.04
C SER A 119 -25.95 12.67 -6.93
N MET A 120 -25.17 11.80 -6.26
CA MET A 120 -24.45 12.06 -5.02
C MET A 120 -25.37 12.44 -3.84
N GLU A 121 -26.66 12.09 -3.90
CA GLU A 121 -27.58 12.25 -2.77
C GLU A 121 -27.36 11.14 -1.74
N LYS A 122 -27.05 11.54 -0.50
CA LYS A 122 -26.99 10.67 0.67
C LYS A 122 -28.38 10.52 1.29
N LYS A 123 -28.79 9.28 1.56
CA LYS A 123 -30.02 8.93 2.28
C LYS A 123 -29.67 8.09 3.51
N VAL A 124 -30.13 8.51 4.69
CA VAL A 124 -30.06 7.73 5.92
C VAL A 124 -31.45 7.18 6.25
N THR A 125 -31.53 5.88 6.59
CA THR A 125 -32.76 5.19 6.96
C THR A 125 -32.56 4.46 8.28
N LEU A 126 -33.49 4.62 9.21
CA LEU A 126 -33.49 3.93 10.50
C LEU A 126 -34.46 2.76 10.45
N PHE A 127 -33.99 1.55 10.78
CA PHE A 127 -34.83 0.38 10.98
C PHE A 127 -34.90 0.01 12.48
N LEU A 128 -36.12 -0.08 13.01
CA LEU A 128 -36.43 -0.43 14.40
C LEU A 128 -36.55 -1.96 14.60
N PRO A 129 -36.43 -2.50 15.83
CA PRO A 129 -36.38 -3.95 16.11
C PRO A 129 -37.49 -4.77 15.44
N GLU A 130 -38.72 -4.27 15.53
CA GLU A 130 -39.92 -4.88 14.94
C GLU A 130 -39.83 -5.04 13.41
N GLN A 131 -39.12 -4.12 12.73
CA GLN A 131 -38.94 -4.11 11.28
C GLN A 131 -37.81 -5.05 10.84
N ILE A 132 -36.71 -5.09 11.59
CA ILE A 132 -35.50 -5.83 11.20
C ILE A 132 -35.53 -7.32 11.52
N GLY A 133 -36.37 -7.77 12.46
CA GLY A 133 -36.36 -9.19 12.84
C GLY A 133 -36.76 -9.53 14.26
N ALA A 134 -36.56 -8.62 15.21
CA ALA A 134 -36.56 -8.97 16.61
C ALA A 134 -37.91 -9.57 17.09
N GLY A 135 -37.82 -10.69 17.80
CA GLY A 135 -38.97 -11.39 18.39
C GLY A 135 -39.43 -10.78 19.70
N GLU A 136 -40.48 -11.34 20.31
CA GLU A 136 -41.02 -10.86 21.60
C GLU A 136 -40.01 -10.91 22.77
N ASP A 137 -38.99 -11.78 22.68
CA ASP A 137 -37.89 -11.91 23.64
C ASP A 137 -36.71 -10.96 23.35
N ASN A 138 -36.70 -10.33 22.18
CA ASN A 138 -35.71 -9.36 21.71
C ASN A 138 -34.25 -9.83 21.95
N SER A 139 -33.96 -11.12 21.78
CA SER A 139 -32.63 -11.70 22.02
C SER A 139 -31.85 -11.89 20.73
N GLY A 140 -30.56 -11.49 20.72
CA GLY A 140 -29.65 -11.68 19.58
C GLY A 140 -29.33 -10.42 18.79
N PHE A 141 -28.48 -10.56 17.76
CA PHE A 141 -28.01 -9.44 16.94
C PHE A 141 -28.07 -9.70 15.43
N VAL A 142 -28.05 -8.61 14.67
CA VAL A 142 -27.87 -8.57 13.22
C VAL A 142 -26.38 -8.71 12.91
N CYS A 143 -26.00 -9.76 12.17
CA CYS A 143 -24.62 -10.01 11.75
C CYS A 143 -24.37 -9.82 10.25
N GLY A 144 -25.43 -9.54 9.48
CA GLY A 144 -25.37 -9.34 8.04
C GLY A 144 -26.63 -8.62 7.56
N VAL A 145 -26.48 -7.75 6.55
CA VAL A 145 -27.61 -7.11 5.88
C VAL A 145 -27.30 -7.02 4.39
N ASN A 146 -28.28 -7.36 3.55
CA ASN A 146 -28.20 -7.16 2.11
C ASN A 146 -29.41 -6.38 1.61
N ALA A 147 -29.20 -5.49 0.64
CA ALA A 147 -30.25 -4.84 -0.15
C ALA A 147 -30.41 -5.59 -1.48
N ALA A 148 -31.65 -5.72 -1.97
CA ALA A 148 -31.97 -6.39 -3.22
C ALA A 148 -32.46 -5.40 -4.30
N VAL A 149 -32.37 -5.83 -5.57
CA VAL A 149 -32.67 -5.02 -6.77
C VAL A 149 -34.11 -4.45 -6.77
N ASP A 150 -35.03 -5.13 -6.10
CA ASP A 150 -36.45 -4.75 -5.97
C ASP A 150 -36.73 -3.79 -4.81
N GLY A 151 -35.70 -3.37 -4.07
CA GLY A 151 -35.82 -2.50 -2.89
C GLY A 151 -36.11 -3.25 -1.58
N SER A 152 -36.16 -4.59 -1.59
CA SER A 152 -36.26 -5.39 -0.37
C SER A 152 -34.93 -5.49 0.39
N TYR A 153 -35.00 -5.85 1.67
CA TYR A 153 -33.85 -6.01 2.55
C TYR A 153 -33.86 -7.38 3.22
N ILE A 154 -32.68 -8.00 3.35
CA ILE A 154 -32.49 -9.30 4.02
C ILE A 154 -31.60 -9.06 5.23
N PHE A 155 -32.16 -9.18 6.44
CA PHE A 155 -31.42 -9.11 7.70
C PHE A 155 -31.07 -10.51 8.18
N HIS A 156 -29.79 -10.74 8.49
CA HIS A 156 -29.28 -11.98 9.04
C HIS A 156 -29.15 -11.88 10.56
N TRP A 157 -29.95 -12.65 11.27
CA TRP A 157 -30.13 -12.64 12.72
C TRP A 157 -29.51 -13.87 13.40
N LEU A 158 -28.69 -13.64 14.41
CA LEU A 158 -28.13 -14.70 15.26
C LEU A 158 -28.72 -14.60 16.67
N LYS A 159 -29.45 -15.63 17.08
CA LYS A 159 -29.95 -15.78 18.45
C LYS A 159 -29.14 -16.85 19.18
N TYR A 160 -28.74 -16.57 20.41
CA TYR A 160 -27.94 -17.46 21.26
C TYR A 160 -28.45 -17.42 22.70
N GLY A 161 -28.05 -18.42 23.47
CA GLY A 161 -28.21 -18.44 24.92
C GLY A 161 -27.05 -19.20 25.55
N TYR A 162 -27.04 -19.26 26.87
CA TYR A 162 -25.94 -19.84 27.65
C TYR A 162 -26.30 -21.24 28.16
N ASP A 163 -25.33 -22.15 28.16
CA ASP A 163 -25.42 -23.45 28.83
C ASP A 163 -24.13 -23.72 29.62
N GLY A 164 -24.10 -23.22 30.87
CA GLY A 164 -22.86 -23.05 31.61
C GLY A 164 -22.07 -21.86 31.06
N ASP A 165 -20.78 -22.07 30.79
CA ASP A 165 -19.90 -21.08 30.16
C ASP A 165 -19.94 -21.16 28.61
N ASP A 166 -20.62 -22.17 28.04
CA ASP A 166 -20.76 -22.34 26.59
C ASP A 166 -21.86 -21.43 26.01
N PHE A 167 -21.55 -20.80 24.87
CA PHE A 167 -22.51 -20.16 23.98
C PHE A 167 -23.20 -21.20 23.12
N VAL A 168 -24.54 -21.21 23.14
CA VAL A 168 -25.36 -22.16 22.38
C VAL A 168 -26.24 -21.40 21.41
N GLN A 169 -26.05 -21.63 20.11
CA GLN A 169 -26.86 -20.99 19.08
C GLN A 169 -28.29 -21.53 19.13
N LYS A 170 -29.28 -20.63 19.14
CA LYS A 170 -30.72 -20.94 19.28
C LYS A 170 -31.48 -20.74 17.97
N ALA A 171 -31.06 -19.77 17.18
CA ALA A 171 -31.56 -19.57 15.83
C ALA A 171 -30.50 -18.92 14.93
N ASN A 172 -30.66 -19.13 13.62
CA ASN A 172 -29.89 -18.50 12.56
C ASN A 172 -30.93 -18.07 11.52
N GLU A 173 -31.48 -16.88 11.69
CA GLU A 173 -32.69 -16.42 11.02
C GLU A 173 -32.39 -15.47 9.88
N LEU A 174 -33.06 -15.66 8.75
CA LEU A 174 -33.12 -14.69 7.67
C LEU A 174 -34.47 -14.01 7.71
N VAL A 175 -34.44 -12.68 7.75
CA VAL A 175 -35.61 -11.83 7.84
C VAL A 175 -35.71 -10.99 6.57
N TYR A 176 -36.65 -11.34 5.72
CA TYR A 176 -36.93 -10.66 4.46
C TYR A 176 -37.97 -9.57 4.70
N LEU A 177 -37.61 -8.33 4.39
CA LEU A 177 -38.45 -7.15 4.46
C LEU A 177 -38.78 -6.68 3.03
N THR A 178 -39.99 -6.96 2.58
CA THR A 178 -40.51 -6.53 1.26
C THR A 178 -41.42 -5.31 1.38
N GLU A 179 -41.51 -4.48 0.34
CA GLU A 179 -42.43 -3.33 0.35
C GLU A 179 -43.92 -3.76 0.37
N ASP A 180 -44.26 -4.86 -0.31
CA ASP A 180 -45.65 -5.24 -0.61
C ASP A 180 -46.21 -6.44 0.19
N SER A 181 -45.37 -7.35 0.72
CA SER A 181 -45.83 -8.65 1.26
C SER A 181 -45.56 -8.90 2.74
N GLY A 182 -44.83 -8.01 3.42
CA GLY A 182 -44.55 -8.10 4.85
C GLY A 182 -43.31 -8.91 5.20
N LYS A 183 -43.19 -9.31 6.47
CA LYS A 183 -42.01 -9.96 7.05
C LYS A 183 -42.06 -11.49 6.84
N VAL A 184 -41.01 -12.06 6.25
CA VAL A 184 -40.81 -13.53 6.17
C VAL A 184 -39.57 -13.90 6.97
N GLU A 185 -39.66 -14.95 7.78
CA GLU A 185 -38.60 -15.40 8.70
C GLU A 185 -38.27 -16.89 8.46
N THR A 186 -37.02 -17.20 8.11
CA THR A 186 -36.53 -18.58 7.92
C THR A 186 -35.37 -18.88 8.85
N ASN A 187 -35.48 -19.93 9.68
CA ASN A 187 -34.40 -20.38 10.56
C ASN A 187 -33.55 -21.49 9.91
N LEU A 188 -32.35 -21.14 9.46
CA LEU A 188 -31.39 -22.03 8.78
C LEU A 188 -30.51 -22.86 9.73
N LEU A 189 -30.58 -22.62 11.06
CA LEU A 189 -29.77 -23.33 12.06
C LEU A 189 -29.80 -24.87 11.92
N PRO A 190 -30.96 -25.53 11.69
CA PRO A 190 -30.98 -26.99 11.54
C PRO A 190 -30.23 -27.47 10.29
N ALA A 191 -30.40 -26.78 9.16
CA ALA A 191 -29.71 -27.10 7.90
C ALA A 191 -28.19 -26.88 8.02
N TYR A 192 -27.77 -25.77 8.63
CA TYR A 192 -26.35 -25.46 8.82
C TYR A 192 -25.67 -26.46 9.77
N ILE A 193 -26.36 -26.93 10.83
CA ILE A 193 -25.85 -28.01 11.70
C ILE A 193 -25.77 -29.33 10.94
N GLU A 194 -26.78 -29.70 10.15
CA GLU A 194 -26.78 -30.94 9.35
C GLU A 194 -25.61 -30.98 8.35
N LYS A 195 -25.29 -29.84 7.72
CA LYS A 195 -24.16 -29.69 6.80
C LYS A 195 -22.81 -29.47 7.49
N GLY A 196 -22.77 -29.34 8.81
CA GLY A 196 -21.54 -29.08 9.57
C GLY A 196 -20.96 -27.68 9.38
N LEU A 197 -21.74 -26.74 8.83
CA LEU A 197 -21.37 -25.35 8.60
C LEU A 197 -21.22 -24.54 9.90
N ILE A 198 -21.96 -24.91 10.95
CA ILE A 198 -21.86 -24.35 12.29
C ILE A 198 -21.89 -25.45 13.35
N ARG A 199 -21.39 -25.10 14.54
CA ARG A 199 -21.51 -25.94 15.73
C ARG A 199 -22.69 -25.44 16.56
N GLU A 200 -23.38 -26.35 17.24
CA GLU A 200 -24.46 -25.96 18.16
C GLU A 200 -23.91 -25.18 19.39
N LYS A 201 -22.65 -25.46 19.77
CA LYS A 201 -21.96 -24.87 20.92
C LYS A 201 -20.58 -24.31 20.59
N TYR A 202 -20.26 -23.17 21.21
CA TYR A 202 -18.98 -22.49 21.15
C TYR A 202 -18.53 -22.10 22.57
N ASN A 203 -17.23 -22.14 22.81
CA ASN A 203 -16.60 -21.76 24.08
C ASN A 203 -16.32 -20.25 24.21
N SER A 204 -16.71 -19.46 23.21
CA SER A 204 -16.70 -17.99 23.20
C SER A 204 -17.72 -17.48 22.17
N ILE A 205 -18.07 -16.19 22.21
CA ILE A 205 -18.76 -15.54 21.08
C ILE A 205 -17.75 -15.43 19.95
N VAL A 206 -17.88 -16.29 18.94
CA VAL A 206 -17.15 -16.12 17.69
C VAL A 206 -18.06 -15.36 16.74
N PHE A 207 -17.73 -14.11 16.44
CA PHE A 207 -18.39 -13.31 15.41
C PHE A 207 -18.02 -13.85 14.02
N ARG A 208 -18.61 -15.00 13.65
CA ARG A 208 -18.57 -15.50 12.29
C ARG A 208 -19.73 -14.92 11.51
N SER A 209 -19.48 -13.84 10.80
CA SER A 209 -20.12 -13.67 9.51
C SER A 209 -19.69 -14.86 8.64
N GLN A 210 -20.55 -15.89 8.58
CA GLN A 210 -20.43 -16.85 7.49
C GLN A 210 -20.56 -16.04 6.19
N GLU A 211 -19.71 -16.30 5.20
CA GLU A 211 -19.83 -15.60 3.91
C GLU A 211 -21.12 -16.06 3.23
N LEU A 212 -22.16 -15.26 3.46
CA LEU A 212 -23.55 -15.54 3.13
C LEU A 212 -24.00 -14.54 2.09
N SER A 213 -24.23 -15.04 0.88
CA SER A 213 -24.71 -14.26 -0.26
C SER A 213 -26.12 -14.69 -0.63
N PHE A 214 -26.85 -13.83 -1.35
CA PHE A 214 -28.22 -14.08 -1.78
C PHE A 214 -28.36 -13.80 -3.27
N ASP A 215 -29.21 -14.57 -3.95
CA ASP A 215 -29.66 -14.25 -5.31
C ASP A 215 -31.01 -13.52 -5.28
N VAL A 216 -31.44 -13.03 -6.46
CA VAL A 216 -32.74 -12.37 -6.68
C VAL A 216 -33.96 -13.24 -6.35
N PHE A 217 -33.79 -14.55 -6.19
CA PHE A 217 -34.86 -15.48 -5.81
C PHE A 217 -34.93 -15.72 -4.29
N GLY A 218 -34.04 -15.08 -3.52
CA GLY A 218 -33.93 -15.23 -2.07
C GLY A 218 -33.20 -16.50 -1.62
N ASN A 219 -32.57 -17.24 -2.55
CA ASN A 219 -31.78 -18.41 -2.18
C ASN A 219 -30.51 -17.97 -1.44
N SER A 220 -30.12 -18.72 -0.41
CA SER A 220 -28.94 -18.45 0.40
C SER A 220 -27.74 -19.28 -0.05
N TYR A 221 -26.59 -18.64 -0.16
CA TYR A 221 -25.33 -19.23 -0.61
C TYR A 221 -24.29 -19.12 0.50
N VAL A 222 -23.87 -20.25 1.04
CA VAL A 222 -22.98 -20.33 2.21
C VAL A 222 -21.65 -20.95 1.81
N ILE A 223 -20.57 -20.18 1.94
CA ILE A 223 -19.21 -20.73 1.82
C ILE A 223 -18.81 -21.37 3.16
N GLY A 224 -18.24 -22.58 3.11
CA GLY A 224 -17.77 -23.30 4.29
C GLY A 224 -16.54 -22.67 4.94
N ASP A 225 -16.31 -22.93 6.23
CA ASP A 225 -15.26 -22.32 7.08
C ASP A 225 -13.84 -22.25 6.44
N ASN A 226 -13.46 -23.22 5.61
CA ASN A 226 -12.12 -23.29 4.98
C ASN A 226 -12.09 -22.72 3.56
N SER A 227 -13.19 -22.14 3.09
CA SER A 227 -13.47 -21.79 1.69
C SER A 227 -13.38 -22.98 0.72
N ASP A 228 -13.57 -24.20 1.21
CA ASP A 228 -13.43 -25.46 0.45
C ASP A 228 -14.75 -26.04 -0.08
N SER A 229 -15.87 -25.34 0.17
CA SER A 229 -17.21 -25.83 -0.11
C SER A 229 -18.22 -24.67 -0.22
N LEU A 230 -19.24 -24.85 -1.05
CA LEU A 230 -20.36 -23.92 -1.23
C LEU A 230 -21.67 -24.69 -1.14
N PHE A 231 -22.57 -24.24 -0.28
CA PHE A 231 -23.90 -24.80 -0.08
C PHE A 231 -24.95 -23.79 -0.53
N VAL A 232 -25.89 -24.24 -1.37
CA VAL A 232 -26.99 -23.41 -1.85
C VAL A 232 -28.30 -23.95 -1.29
N LEU A 233 -29.05 -23.12 -0.59
CA LEU A 233 -30.36 -23.46 0.00
C LEU A 233 -31.43 -22.51 -0.54
N ASP A 234 -32.67 -23.00 -0.69
CA ASP A 234 -33.82 -22.14 -0.99
C ASP A 234 -34.26 -21.32 0.24
N MET A 235 -35.24 -20.42 0.04
CA MET A 235 -35.82 -19.60 1.11
C MET A 235 -36.45 -20.40 2.26
N ASP A 236 -36.74 -21.70 2.09
CA ASP A 236 -37.25 -22.59 3.15
C ASP A 236 -36.09 -23.35 3.86
N GLY A 237 -34.84 -23.11 3.46
CA GLY A 237 -33.64 -23.77 3.98
C GLY A 237 -33.40 -25.18 3.41
N LYS A 238 -34.14 -25.59 2.37
CA LYS A 238 -33.90 -26.87 1.69
C LYS A 238 -32.73 -26.72 0.72
N ASN A 239 -31.85 -27.72 0.70
CA ASN A 239 -30.71 -27.74 -0.20
C ASN A 239 -31.14 -27.82 -1.69
N ILE A 240 -30.50 -26.97 -2.50
CA ILE A 240 -30.60 -26.90 -3.97
C ILE A 240 -29.40 -27.58 -4.60
N SER A 241 -28.19 -27.21 -4.17
CA SER A 241 -26.94 -27.76 -4.72
C SER A 241 -25.77 -27.60 -3.75
N GLU A 242 -24.67 -28.29 -4.03
CA GLU A 242 -23.43 -28.27 -3.25
C GLU A 242 -22.22 -28.35 -4.20
N TYR A 243 -21.17 -27.59 -3.89
CA TYR A 243 -19.85 -27.71 -4.52
C TYR A 243 -18.81 -28.01 -3.45
N TYR A 244 -17.84 -28.86 -3.80
CA TYR A 244 -16.70 -29.21 -2.96
C TYR A 244 -15.42 -29.03 -3.78
N CYS A 245 -14.50 -28.23 -3.26
CA CYS A 245 -13.22 -27.92 -3.86
C CYS A 245 -12.33 -29.16 -3.99
N SER A 246 -11.54 -29.19 -5.06
CA SER A 246 -10.40 -30.08 -5.23
C SER A 246 -9.25 -29.66 -4.28
N ALA A 247 -8.24 -30.51 -4.14
CA ALA A 247 -7.09 -30.20 -3.30
C ALA A 247 -6.36 -28.93 -3.79
N GLY A 248 -6.37 -27.87 -2.98
CA GLY A 248 -5.74 -26.58 -3.29
C GLY A 248 -6.68 -25.51 -3.88
N GLU A 249 -7.94 -25.86 -4.15
CA GLU A 249 -8.99 -24.91 -4.56
C GLU A 249 -9.62 -24.20 -3.35
N GLN A 250 -9.89 -22.90 -3.49
CA GLN A 250 -10.65 -22.10 -2.52
C GLN A 250 -11.63 -21.15 -3.22
N ILE A 251 -12.85 -21.06 -2.70
CA ILE A 251 -13.94 -20.20 -3.19
C ILE A 251 -13.80 -18.81 -2.56
N GLY A 252 -13.89 -17.76 -3.38
CA GLY A 252 -13.92 -16.36 -2.92
C GLY A 252 -15.32 -15.75 -2.99
N LYS A 253 -15.43 -14.48 -2.58
CA LYS A 253 -16.70 -13.72 -2.59
C LYS A 253 -17.30 -13.64 -4.02
N PRO A 254 -18.61 -13.87 -4.19
CA PRO A 254 -19.27 -13.77 -5.49
C PRO A 254 -19.51 -12.33 -5.93
N MET A 255 -19.94 -12.19 -7.19
CA MET A 255 -20.55 -10.99 -7.76
C MET A 255 -22.01 -11.24 -8.16
N ASN A 256 -22.82 -10.16 -8.20
CA ASN A 256 -24.17 -10.15 -8.74
C ASN A 256 -24.17 -9.83 -10.25
N THR A 257 -24.78 -10.70 -11.06
CA THR A 257 -25.07 -10.40 -12.48
C THR A 257 -26.19 -9.36 -12.62
N GLU A 258 -26.40 -8.79 -13.81
CA GLU A 258 -27.55 -7.92 -14.10
C GLU A 258 -28.92 -8.56 -13.76
N ASP A 259 -29.02 -9.89 -13.90
CA ASP A 259 -30.21 -10.68 -13.54
C ASP A 259 -30.33 -10.93 -12.01
N GLY A 260 -29.33 -10.57 -11.22
CA GLY A 260 -29.24 -10.88 -9.79
C GLY A 260 -28.96 -12.35 -9.46
N GLU A 261 -28.44 -13.13 -10.42
CA GLU A 261 -27.82 -14.44 -10.17
C GLU A 261 -26.34 -14.27 -9.78
N LEU A 262 -25.78 -15.18 -8.99
CA LEU A 262 -24.40 -15.11 -8.48
C LEU A 262 -23.37 -15.90 -9.32
N ILE A 263 -22.16 -15.36 -9.41
CA ILE A 263 -20.97 -16.04 -9.96
C ILE A 263 -19.84 -15.95 -8.92
N PHE A 264 -19.21 -17.09 -8.61
CA PHE A 264 -18.14 -17.23 -7.61
C PHE A 264 -16.78 -17.48 -8.27
N PRO A 265 -15.69 -16.84 -7.83
CA PRO A 265 -14.34 -17.24 -8.19
C PRO A 265 -13.90 -18.44 -7.33
N CYS A 266 -13.22 -19.40 -7.93
CA CYS A 266 -12.61 -20.54 -7.25
C CYS A 266 -11.14 -20.64 -7.69
N TYR A 267 -10.23 -20.23 -6.82
CA TYR A 267 -8.78 -20.15 -7.10
C TYR A 267 -8.06 -21.42 -6.66
N ASN A 268 -7.28 -22.01 -7.56
CA ASN A 268 -6.46 -23.19 -7.33
C ASN A 268 -4.99 -22.77 -7.11
N LYS A 269 -4.50 -22.93 -5.88
CA LYS A 269 -3.13 -22.56 -5.47
C LYS A 269 -2.03 -23.41 -6.12
N ASN A 270 -2.35 -24.64 -6.53
CA ASN A 270 -1.38 -25.56 -7.14
C ASN A 270 -1.16 -25.22 -8.62
N ASP A 271 -2.26 -25.00 -9.34
CA ASP A 271 -2.25 -24.75 -10.78
C ASP A 271 -2.15 -23.24 -11.13
N LYS A 272 -2.34 -22.36 -10.14
CA LYS A 272 -2.41 -20.88 -10.25
C LYS A 272 -3.49 -20.38 -11.20
N THR A 273 -4.61 -21.10 -11.25
CA THR A 273 -5.76 -20.78 -12.10
C THR A 273 -6.97 -20.37 -11.26
N THR A 274 -7.86 -19.54 -11.82
CA THR A 274 -9.18 -19.28 -11.26
C THR A 274 -10.27 -19.85 -12.17
N SER A 275 -11.16 -20.66 -11.61
CA SER A 275 -12.40 -21.10 -12.23
C SER A 275 -13.57 -20.23 -11.80
N LEU A 276 -14.48 -19.89 -12.72
CA LEU A 276 -15.70 -19.15 -12.41
C LEU A 276 -16.89 -20.11 -12.33
N LEU A 277 -17.53 -20.16 -11.16
CA LEU A 277 -18.65 -21.06 -10.86
C LEU A 277 -19.97 -20.28 -10.87
N TRP A 278 -20.92 -20.71 -11.70
CA TRP A 278 -22.30 -20.22 -11.72
C TRP A 278 -23.26 -21.31 -11.23
N VAL A 279 -24.27 -20.91 -10.47
CA VAL A 279 -25.27 -21.82 -9.93
C VAL A 279 -26.54 -21.76 -10.78
N ASP A 280 -26.77 -22.83 -11.55
CA ASP A 280 -27.97 -23.04 -12.34
C ASP A 280 -29.09 -23.57 -11.43
N VAL A 281 -29.69 -22.66 -10.65
CA VAL A 281 -30.77 -22.93 -9.69
C VAL A 281 -31.90 -23.75 -10.34
N LYS A 282 -32.26 -23.45 -11.60
CA LYS A 282 -33.35 -24.12 -12.33
C LYS A 282 -33.08 -25.60 -12.61
N ASN A 283 -31.80 -25.97 -12.72
CA ASN A 283 -31.36 -27.35 -12.98
C ASN A 283 -30.62 -27.96 -11.78
N GLU A 284 -30.73 -27.36 -10.59
CA GLU A 284 -30.16 -27.83 -9.31
C GLU A 284 -28.64 -28.18 -9.39
N ASN A 285 -27.86 -27.46 -10.21
CA ASN A 285 -26.43 -27.74 -10.42
C ASN A 285 -25.54 -26.50 -10.46
N ILE A 286 -24.23 -26.73 -10.35
CA ILE A 286 -23.19 -25.71 -10.40
C ILE A 286 -22.31 -25.99 -11.63
N LYS A 287 -22.08 -24.98 -12.45
CA LYS A 287 -21.33 -25.03 -13.70
C LYS A 287 -20.10 -24.15 -13.64
N THR A 288 -18.96 -24.68 -14.09
CA THR A 288 -17.81 -23.86 -14.42
C THR A 288 -18.07 -23.14 -15.75
N LEU A 289 -18.14 -21.81 -15.73
CA LEU A 289 -18.29 -20.98 -16.93
C LEU A 289 -16.97 -20.90 -17.72
N ALA A 290 -15.85 -20.81 -17.00
CA ALA A 290 -14.50 -20.77 -17.56
C ALA A 290 -13.44 -21.02 -16.47
N THR A 291 -12.21 -21.28 -16.92
CA THR A 291 -10.99 -21.33 -16.09
C THR A 291 -9.90 -20.53 -16.79
N ILE A 292 -9.22 -19.63 -16.07
CA ILE A 292 -8.16 -18.75 -16.59
C ILE A 292 -6.86 -18.93 -15.79
N ASN A 293 -5.71 -18.72 -16.44
CA ASN A 293 -4.40 -18.63 -15.78
C ASN A 293 -4.14 -17.22 -15.24
N ASP A 294 -4.92 -16.82 -14.24
CA ASP A 294 -4.83 -15.53 -13.55
C ASP A 294 -5.39 -15.69 -12.12
N ILE A 295 -5.07 -14.75 -11.24
CA ILE A 295 -5.63 -14.68 -9.89
C ILE A 295 -6.73 -13.61 -9.87
N ILE A 296 -7.94 -14.02 -9.48
CA ILE A 296 -9.03 -13.09 -9.18
C ILE A 296 -9.06 -12.88 -7.67
N LEU A 297 -8.74 -11.65 -7.24
CA LEU A 297 -8.85 -11.22 -5.84
C LEU A 297 -10.29 -10.85 -5.47
N GLN A 298 -11.00 -10.20 -6.41
CA GLN A 298 -12.40 -9.79 -6.24
C GLN A 298 -13.10 -9.76 -7.60
N LEU A 299 -14.34 -10.25 -7.66
CA LEU A 299 -15.24 -9.99 -8.79
C LEU A 299 -16.06 -8.73 -8.50
N TYR A 300 -16.20 -7.87 -9.50
CA TYR A 300 -16.95 -6.61 -9.36
C TYR A 300 -18.33 -6.68 -9.99
N GLY A 301 -18.45 -7.25 -11.19
CA GLY A 301 -19.74 -7.35 -11.88
C GLY A 301 -19.61 -7.74 -13.35
N LEU A 302 -20.71 -8.22 -13.92
CA LEU A 302 -20.86 -8.51 -15.34
C LEU A 302 -21.89 -7.51 -15.91
N LYS A 303 -21.44 -6.58 -16.76
CA LYS A 303 -22.31 -5.63 -17.48
C LYS A 303 -22.24 -5.89 -18.98
N GLU A 304 -23.38 -6.09 -19.63
CA GLU A 304 -23.49 -6.65 -20.98
C GLU A 304 -22.64 -7.94 -21.14
N ASN A 305 -21.56 -7.90 -21.92
CA ASN A 305 -20.61 -9.01 -22.12
C ASN A 305 -19.29 -8.81 -21.36
N ASN A 306 -19.18 -7.79 -20.52
CA ASN A 306 -17.93 -7.40 -19.87
C ASN A 306 -17.94 -7.77 -18.39
N LEU A 307 -17.13 -8.76 -18.02
CA LEU A 307 -16.83 -9.09 -16.63
C LEU A 307 -15.70 -8.18 -16.13
N TYR A 308 -15.92 -7.54 -14.99
CA TYR A 308 -14.94 -6.71 -14.30
C TYR A 308 -14.44 -7.42 -13.05
N TYR A 309 -13.12 -7.51 -12.89
CA TYR A 309 -12.49 -8.17 -11.74
C TYR A 309 -11.17 -7.52 -11.35
N GLU A 310 -10.73 -7.79 -10.12
CA GLU A 310 -9.45 -7.36 -9.56
C GLU A 310 -8.42 -8.49 -9.64
N ASN A 311 -7.22 -8.18 -10.13
CA ASN A 311 -6.03 -9.01 -9.97
C ASN A 311 -4.97 -8.23 -9.15
N ASN A 312 -3.73 -8.74 -9.08
CA ASN A 312 -2.64 -8.09 -8.33
C ASN A 312 -2.23 -6.70 -8.83
N ASP A 313 -2.58 -6.33 -10.07
CA ASP A 313 -2.17 -5.06 -10.71
C ASP A 313 -3.28 -4.01 -10.69
N GLY A 314 -4.54 -4.45 -10.83
CA GLY A 314 -5.68 -3.55 -10.90
C GLY A 314 -6.97 -4.18 -11.44
N ILE A 315 -7.78 -3.35 -12.08
CA ILE A 315 -9.07 -3.73 -12.65
C ILE A 315 -8.88 -4.27 -14.06
N ILE A 316 -9.24 -5.54 -14.26
CA ILE A 316 -9.35 -6.19 -15.56
C ILE A 316 -10.79 -6.07 -16.06
N ARG A 317 -10.95 -5.73 -17.35
CA ARG A 317 -12.18 -5.98 -18.11
C ARG A 317 -11.97 -7.17 -19.04
N TRP A 318 -12.84 -8.16 -18.92
CA TRP A 318 -12.89 -9.36 -19.76
C TRP A 318 -14.16 -9.35 -20.59
N ASP A 319 -14.03 -9.25 -21.92
CA ASP A 319 -15.14 -9.56 -22.84
C ASP A 319 -15.30 -11.09 -22.91
N VAL A 320 -16.34 -11.60 -22.25
CA VAL A 320 -16.58 -13.03 -22.10
C VAL A 320 -17.00 -13.72 -23.41
N THR A 321 -17.25 -12.96 -24.47
CA THR A 321 -17.63 -13.48 -25.79
C THR A 321 -16.47 -13.58 -26.77
N SER A 322 -15.46 -12.71 -26.66
CA SER A 322 -14.23 -12.78 -27.47
C SER A 322 -13.06 -13.43 -26.75
N GLY A 323 -13.07 -13.44 -25.40
CA GLY A 323 -11.95 -13.85 -24.56
C GLY A 323 -10.97 -12.72 -24.23
N THR A 324 -11.12 -11.55 -24.85
CA THR A 324 -10.19 -10.42 -24.68
C THR A 324 -10.19 -9.93 -23.23
N ARG A 325 -9.02 -9.94 -22.58
CA ARG A 325 -8.81 -9.41 -21.22
C ARG A 325 -7.87 -8.21 -21.26
N LYS A 326 -8.26 -7.10 -20.64
CA LYS A 326 -7.48 -5.86 -20.59
C LYS A 326 -7.35 -5.33 -19.16
N LEU A 327 -6.13 -4.98 -18.75
CA LEU A 327 -5.90 -4.18 -17.54
C LEU A 327 -6.24 -2.72 -17.87
N ILE A 328 -7.45 -2.30 -17.47
CA ILE A 328 -8.03 -1.00 -17.82
C ILE A 328 -7.77 0.10 -16.79
N PHE A 329 -7.39 -0.27 -15.57
CA PHE A 329 -7.06 0.65 -14.49
C PHE A 329 -6.08 -0.01 -13.51
N GLU A 330 -4.84 0.46 -13.47
CA GLU A 330 -3.77 -0.07 -12.61
C GLU A 330 -3.70 0.71 -11.30
N PHE A 331 -3.73 0.01 -10.15
CA PHE A 331 -3.89 0.67 -8.86
C PHE A 331 -2.69 1.49 -8.45
N LYS A 332 -1.48 0.93 -8.57
CA LYS A 332 -0.23 1.60 -8.13
C LYS A 332 0.05 2.89 -8.90
N GLU A 333 -0.16 2.89 -10.23
CA GLU A 333 0.00 4.09 -11.08
C GLU A 333 -1.01 5.20 -10.77
N ASN A 334 -2.20 4.82 -10.29
CA ASN A 334 -3.29 5.73 -9.94
C ASN A 334 -3.37 6.04 -8.43
N GLY A 335 -2.47 5.48 -7.61
CA GLY A 335 -2.38 5.73 -6.16
C GLY A 335 -3.52 5.13 -5.35
N VAL A 336 -4.09 4.01 -5.80
CA VAL A 336 -4.97 3.18 -4.98
C VAL A 336 -4.09 2.17 -4.24
N LEU A 337 -4.05 2.26 -2.91
CA LEU A 337 -3.20 1.43 -2.07
C LEU A 337 -3.90 0.13 -1.67
N ASP A 338 -3.13 -0.95 -1.49
CA ASP A 338 -3.64 -2.29 -1.17
C ASP A 338 -4.30 -2.39 0.22
N VAL A 339 -3.99 -1.45 1.12
CA VAL A 339 -4.64 -1.28 2.44
C VAL A 339 -6.13 -0.92 2.34
N TYR A 340 -6.56 -0.36 1.21
CA TYR A 340 -7.97 -0.01 0.98
C TYR A 340 -8.77 -1.20 0.44
N LYS A 341 -9.92 -1.45 1.06
CA LYS A 341 -11.00 -2.23 0.48
C LYS A 341 -11.61 -1.45 -0.70
N LYS A 342 -12.09 -2.18 -1.70
CA LYS A 342 -12.46 -1.62 -3.00
C LYS A 342 -13.84 -2.11 -3.43
N GLN A 343 -14.64 -1.23 -4.03
CA GLN A 343 -15.94 -1.55 -4.65
C GLN A 343 -16.09 -0.78 -5.96
N LEU A 344 -16.44 -1.47 -7.04
CA LEU A 344 -16.66 -0.86 -8.35
C LEU A 344 -18.18 -0.76 -8.61
N VAL A 345 -18.65 0.44 -8.97
CA VAL A 345 -20.03 0.70 -9.39
C VAL A 345 -20.04 0.95 -10.89
N LEU A 346 -20.77 0.11 -11.63
CA LEU A 346 -20.98 0.22 -13.07
C LEU A 346 -22.32 0.94 -13.29
N ARG A 347 -22.29 2.27 -13.39
CA ARG A 347 -23.51 3.10 -13.35
C ARG A 347 -24.45 2.86 -14.54
N SER A 348 -25.71 3.23 -14.36
CA SER A 348 -26.77 3.24 -15.38
C SER A 348 -26.56 4.26 -16.50
N ASP A 349 -25.71 5.28 -16.27
CA ASP A 349 -25.31 6.29 -17.27
C ASP A 349 -24.03 5.94 -18.05
N ASP A 350 -23.58 4.68 -17.93
CA ASP A 350 -22.35 4.11 -18.50
C ASP A 350 -21.03 4.68 -17.96
N THR A 351 -21.06 5.52 -16.92
CA THR A 351 -19.86 5.90 -16.19
C THR A 351 -19.50 4.88 -15.09
N THR A 352 -18.29 4.96 -14.53
CA THR A 352 -17.79 4.02 -13.52
C THR A 352 -17.32 4.78 -12.27
N VAL A 353 -17.53 4.18 -11.10
CA VAL A 353 -16.99 4.67 -9.82
C VAL A 353 -16.20 3.56 -9.15
N LEU A 354 -14.98 3.86 -8.71
CA LEU A 354 -14.27 3.03 -7.75
C LEU A 354 -14.40 3.68 -6.37
N ARG A 355 -15.07 3.02 -5.43
CA ARG A 355 -14.99 3.36 -4.01
C ARG A 355 -13.73 2.71 -3.42
N MET A 356 -12.91 3.49 -2.72
CA MET A 356 -11.86 2.97 -1.83
C MET A 356 -12.21 3.35 -0.39
N TYR A 357 -12.06 2.40 0.54
CA TYR A 357 -12.38 2.65 1.94
C TYR A 357 -11.56 1.77 2.90
N GLY A 358 -11.31 2.27 4.11
CA GLY A 358 -10.51 1.57 5.12
C GLY A 358 -10.13 2.46 6.29
N GLN A 359 -9.53 1.87 7.33
CA GLN A 359 -8.88 2.65 8.40
C GLN A 359 -7.41 2.87 8.09
N ILE A 360 -6.97 4.12 8.18
CA ILE A 360 -5.59 4.55 8.02
C ILE A 360 -5.22 5.36 9.26
N ASN A 361 -4.33 4.83 10.10
CA ASN A 361 -3.85 5.50 11.32
C ASN A 361 -4.99 5.98 12.25
N GLY A 362 -6.02 5.12 12.44
CA GLY A 362 -7.18 5.42 13.28
C GLY A 362 -8.27 6.27 12.62
N GLU A 363 -8.00 6.92 11.48
CA GLU A 363 -9.02 7.63 10.70
C GLU A 363 -9.68 6.69 9.69
N PHE A 364 -11.02 6.76 9.58
CA PHE A 364 -11.73 6.08 8.50
C PHE A 364 -11.75 6.97 7.26
N GLU A 365 -11.17 6.43 6.19
CA GLU A 365 -11.08 7.05 4.86
C GLU A 365 -12.10 6.36 3.96
N ASP A 366 -12.92 7.13 3.23
CA ASP A 366 -13.93 6.62 2.29
C ASP A 366 -14.12 7.59 1.12
N TRP A 367 -13.82 7.13 -0.08
CA TRP A 367 -13.68 7.98 -1.26
C TRP A 367 -14.24 7.33 -2.51
N LEU A 368 -15.09 8.09 -3.22
CA LEU A 368 -15.60 7.75 -4.53
C LEU A 368 -14.70 8.39 -5.60
N LEU A 369 -14.03 7.56 -6.39
CA LEU A 369 -13.25 7.96 -7.56
C LEU A 369 -14.17 7.86 -8.78
N VAL A 370 -14.65 9.00 -9.26
CA VAL A 370 -15.48 9.05 -10.46
C VAL A 370 -14.56 8.97 -11.67
N MET A 371 -14.79 7.99 -12.55
CA MET A 371 -13.94 7.69 -13.70
C MET A 371 -14.46 8.29 -15.00
N SER A 372 -13.54 8.57 -15.92
CA SER A 372 -13.79 8.94 -17.31
C SER A 372 -13.25 7.86 -18.25
N ASP A 373 -13.91 7.71 -19.41
CA ASP A 373 -13.49 6.88 -20.55
C ASP A 373 -12.36 7.51 -21.39
N LYS A 374 -11.86 8.68 -20.97
CA LYS A 374 -10.83 9.48 -21.66
C LYS A 374 -9.82 10.05 -20.67
N PRO A 375 -8.58 10.32 -21.11
CA PRO A 375 -7.61 11.07 -20.32
C PRO A 375 -8.18 12.42 -19.85
N VAL A 376 -8.02 12.70 -18.54
CA VAL A 376 -8.50 13.93 -17.92
C VAL A 376 -7.33 14.90 -17.76
N ASP A 377 -7.16 15.78 -18.73
CA ASP A 377 -6.19 16.88 -18.64
C ASP A 377 -6.72 17.97 -17.70
N LYS A 378 -6.14 18.06 -16.50
CA LYS A 378 -6.33 19.21 -15.61
C LYS A 378 -5.39 20.35 -16.06
N ASN A 379 -5.90 21.58 -16.12
CA ASN A 379 -5.09 22.76 -16.49
C ASN A 379 -4.05 23.07 -15.41
N ASP A 380 -2.87 23.52 -15.85
CA ASP A 380 -1.77 24.02 -15.02
C ASP A 380 -1.42 23.13 -13.79
N PRO A 381 -1.10 21.82 -14.00
CA PRO A 381 -0.77 20.92 -12.91
C PRO A 381 0.59 21.21 -12.30
N VAL A 382 0.69 21.06 -10.98
CA VAL A 382 1.95 21.06 -10.23
C VAL A 382 2.84 19.96 -10.79
N ARG A 383 4.01 20.34 -11.32
CA ARG A 383 4.96 19.39 -11.91
C ARG A 383 5.89 18.87 -10.81
N VAL A 384 5.82 17.55 -10.58
CA VAL A 384 6.67 16.81 -9.66
C VAL A 384 7.63 15.95 -10.49
N VAL A 385 8.94 16.18 -10.42
CA VAL A 385 9.89 15.55 -11.35
C VAL A 385 10.99 14.78 -10.65
N SER A 386 11.19 13.50 -11.01
CA SER A 386 12.34 12.72 -10.57
C SER A 386 13.55 12.92 -11.49
N LEU A 387 14.66 13.40 -10.95
CA LEU A 387 15.98 13.47 -11.61
C LEU A 387 16.93 12.36 -11.19
N THR A 388 16.51 11.49 -10.27
CA THR A 388 17.22 10.29 -9.83
C THR A 388 16.35 9.05 -10.09
N ASN A 389 16.71 7.89 -9.55
CA ASN A 389 15.86 6.69 -9.54
C ASN A 389 14.44 7.02 -9.05
N GLU A 390 13.42 6.31 -9.54
CA GLU A 390 12.03 6.55 -9.12
C GLU A 390 11.84 6.29 -7.61
N SER A 391 11.12 7.18 -6.93
CA SER A 391 10.66 6.96 -5.55
C SER A 391 9.15 6.75 -5.55
N ASN A 392 8.73 5.55 -5.16
CA ASN A 392 7.30 5.22 -5.01
C ASN A 392 6.62 6.14 -4.01
N ARG A 393 7.30 6.52 -2.91
CA ARG A 393 6.75 7.46 -1.91
C ARG A 393 6.43 8.83 -2.53
N VAL A 394 7.31 9.36 -3.39
CA VAL A 394 7.07 10.61 -4.14
C VAL A 394 5.93 10.44 -5.15
N LYS A 395 5.93 9.36 -5.92
CA LYS A 395 4.88 9.05 -6.92
C LYS A 395 3.49 8.90 -6.28
N THR A 396 3.39 8.15 -5.19
CA THR A 396 2.17 7.96 -4.38
C THR A 396 1.69 9.26 -3.77
N CYS A 397 2.59 10.09 -3.23
CA CYS A 397 2.22 11.39 -2.66
C CYS A 397 1.48 12.29 -3.66
N ALA A 398 1.88 12.31 -4.94
CA ALA A 398 1.16 13.07 -5.97
C ALA A 398 -0.31 12.64 -6.15
N ARG A 399 -0.63 11.38 -5.85
CA ARG A 399 -1.99 10.82 -5.92
C ARG A 399 -2.77 11.07 -4.63
N VAL A 400 -2.15 10.85 -3.47
CA VAL A 400 -2.75 11.17 -2.16
C VAL A 400 -3.07 12.66 -2.05
N ALA A 401 -2.14 13.53 -2.47
CA ALA A 401 -2.35 14.97 -2.50
C ALA A 401 -3.48 15.38 -3.46
N ALA A 402 -3.58 14.74 -4.65
CA ALA A 402 -4.68 14.97 -5.59
C ALA A 402 -6.05 14.53 -5.06
N ARG A 403 -6.07 13.48 -4.21
CA ARG A 403 -7.28 12.97 -3.56
C ARG A 403 -7.73 13.88 -2.42
N LYS A 404 -6.81 14.18 -1.49
CA LYS A 404 -7.10 14.97 -0.28
C LYS A 404 -7.32 16.46 -0.56
N ASN A 405 -6.80 16.97 -1.68
CA ASN A 405 -6.93 18.37 -2.12
C ASN A 405 -7.42 18.41 -3.58
N PRO A 406 -8.68 18.06 -3.86
CA PRO A 406 -9.20 17.85 -5.22
C PRO A 406 -9.24 19.12 -6.09
N GLU A 407 -9.12 20.30 -5.48
CA GLU A 407 -8.94 21.60 -6.13
C GLU A 407 -7.59 21.75 -6.84
N TYR A 408 -6.58 20.97 -6.44
CA TYR A 408 -5.25 20.95 -7.05
C TYR A 408 -5.10 19.79 -8.03
N SER A 409 -4.01 19.83 -8.80
CA SER A 409 -3.64 18.76 -9.70
C SER A 409 -2.13 18.59 -9.75
N TYR A 410 -1.68 17.34 -9.82
CA TYR A 410 -0.28 16.97 -9.72
C TYR A 410 0.07 16.04 -10.88
N LYS A 411 1.16 16.37 -11.56
CA LYS A 411 1.72 15.58 -12.65
C LYS A 411 3.11 15.14 -12.26
N TYR A 412 3.25 13.85 -11.99
CA TYR A 412 4.56 13.20 -11.85
C TYR A 412 5.20 13.01 -13.23
N GLU A 413 6.48 13.36 -13.38
CA GLU A 413 7.28 13.07 -14.57
C GLU A 413 8.64 12.47 -14.15
N ASP A 414 8.96 11.29 -14.66
CA ASP A 414 10.29 10.69 -14.65
C ASP A 414 10.85 10.60 -16.08
N LYS A 415 12.02 9.96 -16.26
CA LYS A 415 12.67 9.85 -17.58
C LYS A 415 11.88 9.07 -18.63
N ASN A 416 10.98 8.15 -18.26
CA ASN A 416 10.06 7.42 -19.17
C ASN A 416 10.70 6.95 -20.49
N GLY A 417 11.88 6.33 -20.42
CA GLY A 417 12.61 5.81 -21.58
C GLY A 417 13.37 6.85 -22.43
N ILE A 418 13.37 8.13 -22.02
CA ILE A 418 14.29 9.17 -22.52
C ILE A 418 15.69 8.90 -21.96
N ASP A 419 16.74 9.29 -22.70
CA ASP A 419 18.11 9.26 -22.19
C ASP A 419 18.24 10.12 -20.93
N GLU A 420 18.91 9.58 -19.92
CA GLU A 420 19.03 10.21 -18.60
C GLU A 420 19.76 11.56 -18.67
N THR A 421 20.77 11.67 -19.54
CA THR A 421 21.55 12.90 -19.76
C THR A 421 20.69 13.97 -20.42
N ASP A 422 19.93 13.61 -21.45
CA ASP A 422 19.05 14.54 -22.17
C ASP A 422 17.89 15.01 -21.28
N PHE A 423 17.30 14.10 -20.48
CA PHE A 423 16.25 14.43 -19.53
C PHE A 423 16.75 15.38 -18.44
N TYR A 424 17.89 15.06 -17.81
CA TYR A 424 18.53 15.91 -16.82
C TYR A 424 18.91 17.28 -17.39
N ALA A 425 19.55 17.32 -18.56
CA ALA A 425 19.96 18.57 -19.22
C ALA A 425 18.75 19.47 -19.54
N ARG A 426 17.62 18.89 -19.96
CA ARG A 426 16.37 19.62 -20.19
C ARG A 426 15.87 20.29 -18.90
N ILE A 427 15.69 19.52 -17.83
CA ILE A 427 15.13 20.04 -16.58
C ILE A 427 16.06 21.08 -15.94
N MET A 428 17.38 20.84 -15.95
CA MET A 428 18.36 21.82 -15.47
C MET A 428 18.35 23.11 -16.31
N ALA A 429 18.14 23.03 -17.63
CA ALA A 429 17.96 24.22 -18.47
C ALA A 429 16.65 24.97 -18.19
N GLU A 430 15.54 24.26 -17.91
CA GLU A 430 14.29 24.87 -17.46
C GLU A 430 14.50 25.66 -16.15
N LEU A 431 15.09 25.03 -15.11
CA LEU A 431 15.40 25.66 -13.82
C LEU A 431 16.30 26.89 -13.95
N MET A 432 17.41 26.78 -14.68
CA MET A 432 18.35 27.89 -14.90
C MET A 432 17.74 29.08 -15.65
N SER A 433 16.60 28.90 -16.32
CA SER A 433 15.85 29.97 -16.99
C SER A 433 14.78 30.64 -16.11
N GLY A 434 14.64 30.22 -14.85
CA GLY A 434 13.55 30.65 -13.96
C GLY A 434 12.21 30.03 -14.34
N GLN A 435 12.22 28.82 -14.89
CA GLN A 435 11.08 27.98 -15.20
C GLN A 435 11.28 26.61 -14.52
N GLY A 436 10.63 25.56 -15.01
CA GLY A 436 10.88 24.17 -14.59
C GLY A 436 9.75 23.55 -13.80
N PRO A 437 10.02 22.40 -13.16
CA PRO A 437 9.09 21.77 -12.23
C PRO A 437 8.87 22.62 -10.97
N ASP A 438 7.76 22.39 -10.28
CA ASP A 438 7.48 23.02 -8.99
C ASP A 438 8.19 22.27 -7.84
N ILE A 439 8.16 20.93 -7.93
CA ILE A 439 8.76 20.01 -6.97
C ILE A 439 9.71 19.08 -7.73
N LEU A 440 10.89 18.82 -7.17
CA LEU A 440 11.85 17.89 -7.74
C LEU A 440 12.29 16.86 -6.70
N TYR A 441 12.51 15.63 -7.16
CA TYR A 441 13.19 14.59 -6.40
C TYR A 441 14.59 14.38 -7.00
N VAL A 442 15.63 14.62 -6.20
CA VAL A 442 17.02 14.79 -6.64
C VAL A 442 17.99 14.06 -5.70
N SER A 443 19.23 13.82 -6.14
CA SER A 443 20.28 13.36 -5.21
C SER A 443 20.71 14.48 -4.24
N ALA A 444 21.37 14.13 -3.14
CA ALA A 444 21.84 15.12 -2.15
C ALA A 444 22.82 16.15 -2.77
N GLU A 445 23.69 15.74 -3.69
CA GLU A 445 24.63 16.63 -4.40
C GLU A 445 23.90 17.59 -5.32
N ASN A 446 22.80 17.15 -5.95
CA ASN A 446 21.96 18.01 -6.78
C ASN A 446 21.17 19.01 -5.93
N MET A 447 20.71 18.62 -4.75
CA MET A 447 20.13 19.58 -3.77
C MET A 447 21.17 20.63 -3.36
N GLU A 448 22.39 20.22 -2.99
CA GLU A 448 23.50 21.13 -2.65
C GLU A 448 23.78 22.11 -3.81
N LEU A 449 23.92 21.59 -5.03
CA LEU A 449 24.20 22.36 -6.25
C LEU A 449 23.10 23.38 -6.59
N LEU A 450 21.82 23.02 -6.40
CA LEU A 450 20.67 23.90 -6.67
C LEU A 450 20.47 24.93 -5.55
N GLY A 451 20.72 24.54 -4.29
CA GLY A 451 20.75 25.43 -3.12
C GLY A 451 21.79 26.54 -3.25
N GLN A 452 23.03 26.18 -3.57
CA GLN A 452 24.13 27.13 -3.83
C GLN A 452 23.84 28.12 -4.98
N LYS A 453 22.96 27.74 -5.93
CA LYS A 453 22.50 28.63 -7.02
C LYS A 453 21.32 29.51 -6.65
N GLY A 454 20.73 29.33 -5.46
CA GLY A 454 19.52 30.04 -5.02
C GLY A 454 18.26 29.63 -5.78
N LEU A 455 18.22 28.40 -6.30
CA LEU A 455 17.09 27.87 -7.09
C LEU A 455 16.07 27.10 -6.24
N LEU A 456 16.36 26.85 -4.96
CA LEU A 456 15.50 26.12 -4.03
C LEU A 456 14.86 27.05 -3.00
N ALA A 457 13.62 26.77 -2.63
CA ALA A 457 12.87 27.51 -1.61
C ALA A 457 13.11 26.97 -0.20
N ASP A 458 12.89 27.79 0.84
CA ASP A 458 12.85 27.31 2.23
C ASP A 458 11.54 26.54 2.46
N LEU A 459 11.64 25.24 2.72
CA LEU A 459 10.50 24.36 2.95
C LEU A 459 9.68 24.76 4.19
N ARG A 460 10.26 25.52 5.14
CA ARG A 460 9.50 26.10 6.27
C ARG A 460 8.45 27.13 5.83
N GLY A 461 8.49 27.60 4.57
CA GLY A 461 7.43 28.40 3.98
C GLY A 461 6.22 27.60 3.49
N TYR A 462 6.32 26.26 3.43
CA TYR A 462 5.32 25.35 2.85
C TYR A 462 4.86 24.27 3.83
N ILE A 463 5.69 23.90 4.81
CA ILE A 463 5.41 22.86 5.81
C ILE A 463 5.19 23.53 7.17
N SER A 464 4.10 23.17 7.84
CA SER A 464 3.80 23.61 9.20
C SER A 464 4.84 23.16 10.22
N GLU A 465 5.03 23.96 11.27
CA GLU A 465 5.89 23.63 12.40
C GLU A 465 5.44 22.33 13.11
N GLU A 466 4.13 22.05 13.12
CA GLU A 466 3.58 20.82 13.68
C GLU A 466 4.04 19.57 12.90
N SER A 467 3.97 19.60 11.57
CA SER A 467 4.42 18.49 10.73
C SER A 467 5.94 18.34 10.74
N LEU A 468 6.70 19.45 10.73
CA LEU A 468 8.16 19.40 10.87
C LEU A 468 8.60 18.81 12.22
N ASN A 469 7.88 19.08 13.31
CA ASN A 469 8.18 18.50 14.63
C ASN A 469 7.93 16.98 14.73
N LYS A 470 7.24 16.37 13.75
CA LYS A 470 7.05 14.91 13.64
C LYS A 470 8.19 14.23 12.85
N VAL A 471 9.02 14.99 12.13
CA VAL A 471 10.11 14.46 11.31
C VAL A 471 11.31 14.13 12.20
N ILE A 472 11.99 13.01 11.91
CA ILE A 472 13.19 12.57 12.62
C ILE A 472 14.25 13.70 12.59
N PRO A 473 14.85 14.12 13.73
CA PRO A 473 15.74 15.27 13.77
C PRO A 473 16.96 15.19 12.83
N GLY A 474 17.47 13.98 12.58
CA GLY A 474 18.52 13.74 11.58
C GLY A 474 18.10 14.04 10.15
N VAL A 475 16.84 13.77 9.78
CA VAL A 475 16.27 14.05 8.45
C VAL A 475 16.16 15.54 8.19
N LEU A 476 15.73 16.32 9.19
CA LEU A 476 15.71 17.78 9.05
C LEU A 476 17.12 18.32 8.79
N LYS A 477 18.15 17.78 9.46
CA LYS A 477 19.56 18.16 9.24
C LYS A 477 20.05 17.78 7.83
N LEU A 478 19.64 16.63 7.28
CA LEU A 478 19.97 16.22 5.90
C LEU A 478 19.52 17.25 4.87
N GLY A 479 18.42 17.97 5.12
CA GLY A 479 17.87 19.01 4.25
C GLY A 479 18.38 20.44 4.48
N MET A 480 19.30 20.66 5.42
CA MET A 480 19.80 22.01 5.73
C MET A 480 20.97 22.43 4.84
N ASP A 481 20.87 23.60 4.23
CA ASP A 481 22.02 24.35 3.71
C ASP A 481 22.04 25.76 4.32
N ASN A 482 23.19 26.17 4.87
CA ASN A 482 23.39 27.48 5.50
C ASN A 482 22.29 27.92 6.51
N GLY A 483 21.62 26.94 7.15
CA GLY A 483 20.51 27.14 8.11
C GLY A 483 19.10 27.17 7.50
N VAL A 484 18.99 27.18 6.17
CA VAL A 484 17.75 27.11 5.41
C VAL A 484 17.41 25.63 5.14
N LEU A 485 16.15 25.24 5.30
CA LEU A 485 15.69 23.87 5.00
C LEU A 485 15.32 23.84 3.51
N ILE A 486 16.23 23.41 2.64
CA ILE A 486 16.06 23.47 1.18
C ILE A 486 15.56 22.16 0.56
N GLY A 487 15.55 21.08 1.35
CA GLY A 487 15.04 19.79 0.95
C GLY A 487 14.56 18.96 2.14
N ILE A 488 13.93 17.83 1.86
CA ILE A 488 13.57 16.82 2.84
C ILE A 488 13.78 15.43 2.23
N ALA A 489 14.33 14.47 2.99
CA ALA A 489 14.60 13.14 2.47
C ALA A 489 13.29 12.44 2.03
N SER A 490 13.33 11.66 0.96
CA SER A 490 12.18 10.79 0.62
C SER A 490 12.02 9.66 1.62
N ASP A 491 13.16 9.05 1.94
CA ASP A 491 13.37 7.86 2.73
C ASP A 491 14.78 7.92 3.32
N ILE A 492 15.05 7.08 4.31
CA ILE A 492 16.37 7.00 4.95
C ILE A 492 16.89 5.58 5.08
N THR A 493 18.21 5.48 5.20
CA THR A 493 18.91 4.33 5.76
C THR A 493 19.68 4.81 6.99
N ALA A 494 19.57 4.08 8.11
CA ALA A 494 20.36 4.32 9.30
C ALA A 494 21.54 3.35 9.35
N THR A 495 22.77 3.84 9.47
CA THR A 495 23.99 3.02 9.48
C THR A 495 24.82 3.30 10.72
N SER A 496 25.27 2.24 11.39
CA SER A 496 25.94 2.28 12.69
C SER A 496 26.89 1.09 12.88
N LEU A 497 27.68 1.15 13.94
CA LEU A 497 28.42 0.00 14.48
C LEU A 497 27.86 -0.37 15.85
N MET A 498 27.77 -1.67 16.13
CA MET A 498 27.52 -2.20 17.47
C MET A 498 28.80 -2.80 18.07
N ILE A 499 28.95 -2.64 19.38
CA ILE A 499 30.04 -3.19 20.19
C ILE A 499 29.48 -3.84 21.44
N ARG A 500 30.25 -4.70 22.12
CA ARG A 500 29.84 -5.33 23.37
C ARG A 500 29.97 -4.38 24.56
N ASP A 501 29.00 -4.46 25.48
CA ASP A 501 28.98 -3.68 26.74
C ASP A 501 30.23 -3.90 27.61
N ASP A 502 30.82 -5.10 27.58
CA ASP A 502 32.03 -5.44 28.34
C ASP A 502 33.35 -5.07 27.63
N VAL A 503 33.26 -4.64 26.37
CA VAL A 503 34.36 -4.03 25.61
C VAL A 503 34.34 -2.51 25.77
N TRP A 504 33.19 -1.88 25.50
CA TRP A 504 32.96 -0.45 25.62
C TRP A 504 31.54 -0.20 26.15
N ASN A 505 31.35 0.87 26.93
CA ASN A 505 30.05 1.16 27.57
C ASN A 505 29.58 2.62 27.40
N GLY A 506 30.20 3.38 26.50
CA GLY A 506 29.76 4.72 26.12
C GLY A 506 28.94 4.70 24.83
N ASP A 507 28.00 5.62 24.69
CA ASP A 507 27.13 5.76 23.50
C ASP A 507 27.89 6.18 22.22
N SER A 508 29.14 6.61 22.36
CA SER A 508 30.06 6.92 21.27
C SER A 508 31.52 6.78 21.71
N TRP A 509 32.45 6.93 20.76
CA TRP A 509 33.88 6.73 20.91
C TRP A 509 34.66 7.49 19.82
N THR A 510 35.93 7.79 20.07
CA THR A 510 36.80 8.49 19.11
C THR A 510 37.68 7.50 18.32
N PRO A 511 38.30 7.93 17.19
CA PRO A 511 39.26 7.10 16.47
C PRO A 511 40.43 6.62 17.36
N ASP A 512 40.86 7.45 18.32
CA ASP A 512 41.94 7.14 19.25
C ASP A 512 41.50 6.08 20.30
N ASP A 513 40.22 6.05 20.71
CA ASP A 513 39.65 5.00 21.57
C ASP A 513 39.57 3.65 20.84
N MET A 514 39.07 3.65 19.60
CA MET A 514 39.03 2.45 18.75
C MET A 514 40.43 1.85 18.56
N LEU A 515 41.42 2.68 18.25
CA LEU A 515 42.81 2.24 18.11
C LEU A 515 43.38 1.68 19.41
N SER A 516 43.05 2.28 20.56
CA SER A 516 43.46 1.74 21.86
C SER A 516 42.88 0.34 22.13
N LEU A 517 41.61 0.10 21.78
CA LEU A 517 40.97 -1.21 21.89
C LEU A 517 41.57 -2.25 20.92
N LEU A 518 42.04 -1.80 19.77
CA LEU A 518 42.72 -2.61 18.76
C LEU A 518 44.15 -2.98 19.22
N GLU A 519 44.90 -2.02 19.78
CA GLU A 519 46.24 -2.22 20.39
C GLU A 519 46.19 -3.22 21.56
N ASP A 520 45.16 -3.12 22.42
CA ASP A 520 44.92 -4.04 23.55
C ASP A 520 44.40 -5.42 23.10
N GLY A 521 44.05 -5.61 21.82
CA GLY A 521 43.44 -6.83 21.31
C GLY A 521 42.04 -7.14 21.86
N ARG A 522 41.31 -6.10 22.30
CA ARG A 522 39.91 -6.21 22.76
C ARG A 522 38.91 -6.20 21.60
N ILE A 523 39.32 -5.68 20.45
CA ILE A 523 38.65 -5.82 19.16
C ILE A 523 39.66 -6.23 18.09
N SER A 524 39.18 -6.88 17.03
CA SER A 524 39.93 -7.25 15.82
C SER A 524 39.94 -6.15 14.75
N GLY A 525 39.07 -5.14 14.89
CA GLY A 525 38.81 -4.12 13.88
C GLY A 525 38.04 -4.61 12.64
N ARG A 526 37.75 -5.91 12.53
CA ARG A 526 36.95 -6.47 11.43
C ARG A 526 35.46 -6.20 11.65
N LEU A 527 34.76 -5.94 10.55
CA LEU A 527 33.31 -5.69 10.52
C LEU A 527 32.53 -6.98 10.19
N PHE A 528 31.43 -7.23 10.89
CA PHE A 528 30.51 -8.34 10.69
C PHE A 528 29.10 -7.83 10.34
N ASP A 529 28.53 -8.27 9.21
CA ASP A 529 27.25 -7.72 8.68
C ASP A 529 25.99 -8.57 8.98
N GLY A 530 26.14 -9.66 9.74
CA GLY A 530 25.09 -10.65 10.00
C GLY A 530 25.41 -12.03 9.42
N GLY A 531 25.98 -12.11 8.21
CA GLY A 531 26.39 -13.38 7.59
C GLY A 531 27.87 -13.47 7.19
N THR A 532 28.54 -12.32 7.08
CA THR A 532 29.92 -12.19 6.61
C THR A 532 30.77 -11.44 7.62
N LEU A 533 31.85 -12.07 8.07
CA LEU A 533 32.96 -11.34 8.69
C LEU A 533 33.88 -10.84 7.58
N HIS A 534 33.83 -9.54 7.31
CA HIS A 534 34.48 -8.93 6.16
C HIS A 534 36.02 -9.10 6.18
N ALA A 535 36.62 -9.03 4.98
CA ALA A 535 38.07 -8.95 4.83
C ALA A 535 38.61 -7.64 5.43
N SER A 536 39.86 -7.63 5.87
CA SER A 536 40.50 -6.46 6.50
C SER A 536 40.43 -5.22 5.62
N ARG A 537 40.69 -5.36 4.30
CA ARG A 537 40.60 -4.26 3.33
C ARG A 537 39.20 -3.64 3.24
N ILE A 538 38.14 -4.46 3.31
CA ILE A 538 36.74 -4.00 3.28
C ILE A 538 36.42 -3.26 4.58
N SER A 539 36.86 -3.80 5.72
CA SER A 539 36.68 -3.17 7.04
C SER A 539 37.35 -1.79 7.09
N ILE A 540 38.61 -1.67 6.62
CA ILE A 540 39.30 -0.36 6.53
C ILE A 540 38.56 0.60 5.58
N LYS A 541 38.10 0.13 4.41
CA LYS A 541 37.36 0.99 3.46
C LYS A 541 36.11 1.59 4.10
N ILE A 542 35.28 0.75 4.72
CA ILE A 542 34.01 1.17 5.34
C ILE A 542 34.27 2.09 6.55
N LEU A 543 35.27 1.80 7.38
CA LEU A 543 35.64 2.70 8.48
C LEU A 543 36.12 4.06 7.95
N LEU A 544 36.94 4.09 6.91
CA LEU A 544 37.44 5.35 6.32
C LEU A 544 36.33 6.19 5.69
N GLU A 545 35.37 5.58 5.00
CA GLU A 545 34.21 6.24 4.36
C GLU A 545 33.52 7.22 5.33
N TYR A 546 33.36 6.83 6.61
CA TYR A 546 32.79 7.66 7.66
C TYR A 546 33.81 8.51 8.43
N LEU A 547 35.07 8.07 8.54
CA LEU A 547 36.12 8.80 9.25
C LEU A 547 36.67 10.02 8.48
N LEU A 548 36.60 10.04 7.14
CA LEU A 548 37.32 11.03 6.32
C LEU A 548 36.92 12.49 6.61
N ALA A 549 35.66 12.78 6.95
CA ALA A 549 35.20 14.16 7.19
C ALA A 549 35.60 14.76 8.55
N ASP A 550 35.92 13.93 9.55
CA ASP A 550 36.40 14.34 10.89
C ASP A 550 37.75 13.65 11.20
N SER A 551 38.58 13.55 10.18
CA SER A 551 39.73 12.65 10.20
C SER A 551 40.96 13.24 10.88
N PHE A 552 41.92 12.35 11.11
CA PHE A 552 43.31 12.71 11.36
C PHE A 552 44.19 12.60 10.11
N VAL A 553 43.71 11.95 9.03
CA VAL A 553 44.49 11.75 7.79
C VAL A 553 44.29 12.82 6.71
N ILE A 554 43.37 13.78 6.89
CA ILE A 554 43.19 14.93 5.99
C ILE A 554 42.89 16.18 6.81
N ASP A 555 43.62 17.26 6.55
CA ASP A 555 43.27 18.61 6.97
C ASP A 555 42.52 19.33 5.83
N TRP A 556 41.19 19.34 5.91
CA TRP A 556 40.32 19.98 4.91
C TRP A 556 40.37 21.52 4.92
N GLU A 557 40.92 22.17 5.97
CA GLU A 557 41.12 23.62 5.96
C GLU A 557 42.37 24.01 5.15
N LYS A 558 43.40 23.15 5.17
CA LYS A 558 44.65 23.35 4.41
C LYS A 558 44.72 22.57 3.09
N ASN A 559 43.82 21.62 2.85
CA ASN A 559 43.91 20.60 1.81
C ASN A 559 45.24 19.81 1.89
N GLU A 560 45.65 19.45 3.10
CA GLU A 560 46.86 18.67 3.36
C GLU A 560 46.51 17.21 3.69
N SER A 561 47.15 16.27 3.00
CA SER A 561 47.08 14.83 3.28
C SER A 561 48.05 14.45 4.42
N HIS A 562 47.61 13.57 5.31
CA HIS A 562 48.36 13.07 6.47
C HIS A 562 48.16 11.56 6.70
N PHE A 563 48.08 10.75 5.64
CA PHE A 563 48.02 9.28 5.74
C PHE A 563 49.30 8.65 6.30
N GLU A 564 50.42 9.38 6.34
CA GLU A 564 51.64 8.98 7.08
C GLU A 564 51.51 9.05 8.62
N ASP A 565 50.37 9.49 9.19
CA ASP A 565 50.13 9.49 10.64
C ASP A 565 50.25 8.06 11.23
N GLU A 566 50.97 7.92 12.34
CA GLU A 566 51.24 6.65 13.02
C GLU A 566 49.96 5.83 13.28
N ARG A 567 48.83 6.49 13.51
CA ARG A 567 47.52 5.86 13.74
C ARG A 567 46.97 5.14 12.51
N PHE A 568 47.20 5.68 11.31
CA PHE A 568 46.77 5.04 10.07
C PHE A 568 47.66 3.83 9.74
N ILE A 569 48.97 3.99 9.91
CA ILE A 569 49.95 2.90 9.78
C ILE A 569 49.55 1.74 10.70
N LYS A 570 49.31 2.03 11.99
CA LYS A 570 48.84 1.05 12.98
C LYS A 570 47.52 0.37 12.58
N LEU A 571 46.54 1.13 12.09
CA LEU A 571 45.26 0.58 11.63
C LEU A 571 45.48 -0.51 10.56
N ILE A 572 46.37 -0.27 9.60
CA ILE A 572 46.74 -1.25 8.56
C ILE A 572 47.41 -2.48 9.17
N GLU A 573 48.39 -2.26 10.05
CA GLU A 573 49.18 -3.34 10.66
C GLU A 573 48.33 -4.27 11.54
N TYR A 574 47.48 -3.71 12.40
CA TYR A 574 46.68 -4.49 13.35
C TYR A 574 45.55 -5.29 12.69
N LEU A 575 44.87 -4.73 11.68
CA LEU A 575 43.85 -5.50 10.94
C LEU A 575 44.46 -6.61 10.06
N GLY A 576 45.74 -6.50 9.67
CA GLY A 576 46.46 -7.52 8.90
C GLY A 576 45.77 -7.92 7.58
N ASN A 577 46.18 -9.05 7.00
CA ASN A 577 45.54 -9.63 5.80
C ASN A 577 44.57 -10.76 6.18
N CYS A 578 43.36 -10.42 6.61
CA CYS A 578 42.28 -11.40 6.79
C CYS A 578 41.37 -11.43 5.55
N GLN A 579 41.05 -12.65 5.10
CA GLN A 579 40.08 -12.91 4.04
C GLN A 579 38.65 -12.89 4.61
N ALA A 580 37.65 -12.67 3.76
CA ALA A 580 36.25 -12.72 4.20
C ALA A 580 35.84 -14.15 4.59
N GLU A 581 35.04 -14.25 5.65
CA GLU A 581 34.54 -15.51 6.20
C GLU A 581 33.02 -15.48 6.26
N GLN A 582 32.36 -16.58 5.91
CA GLN A 582 30.91 -16.75 6.07
C GLN A 582 30.65 -17.43 7.42
N LEU A 583 29.69 -16.93 8.18
CA LEU A 583 29.33 -17.42 9.51
C LEU A 583 27.81 -17.61 9.58
N ASP A 584 27.36 -18.64 10.30
CA ASP A 584 25.93 -18.85 10.54
C ASP A 584 25.40 -17.81 11.56
N GLU A 585 24.30 -17.13 11.21
CA GLU A 585 23.69 -16.00 11.95
C GLU A 585 23.43 -16.30 13.45
N ASP A 586 22.94 -17.50 13.76
CA ASP A 586 22.46 -17.88 15.10
C ASP A 586 23.57 -18.30 16.10
N ASP A 587 24.71 -18.81 15.62
CA ASP A 587 25.67 -19.55 16.49
C ASP A 587 27.06 -18.88 16.60
N ASN A 588 27.42 -17.90 15.74
CA ASN A 588 28.82 -17.40 15.65
C ASN A 588 28.99 -15.88 15.44
N LYS A 589 28.28 -15.02 16.18
CA LYS A 589 28.65 -13.58 16.27
C LYS A 589 30.06 -13.44 16.87
N PRO A 590 31.09 -12.93 16.16
CA PRO A 590 32.46 -12.95 16.66
C PRO A 590 32.62 -11.99 17.84
N SER A 591 33.12 -12.48 18.97
CA SER A 591 33.19 -11.73 20.23
C SER A 591 34.13 -10.51 20.20
N ASP A 592 35.01 -10.44 19.20
CA ASP A 592 36.02 -9.41 18.97
C ASP A 592 35.79 -8.62 17.67
N ALA A 593 34.70 -8.88 16.92
CA ALA A 593 34.32 -8.06 15.77
C ALA A 593 33.44 -6.88 16.19
N LEU A 594 33.37 -5.87 15.33
CA LEU A 594 32.32 -4.84 15.39
C LEU A 594 31.18 -5.29 14.47
N ILE A 595 29.94 -5.17 14.90
CA ILE A 595 28.79 -5.47 14.03
C ILE A 595 28.51 -4.22 13.20
N LEU A 596 28.53 -4.35 11.87
CA LEU A 596 28.08 -3.34 10.95
C LEU A 596 26.57 -3.47 10.78
N THR A 597 25.83 -2.46 11.22
CA THR A 597 24.36 -2.46 11.18
C THR A 597 23.87 -1.42 10.18
N SER A 598 22.95 -1.83 9.32
CA SER A 598 22.23 -0.93 8.41
C SER A 598 20.74 -1.24 8.45
N ILE A 599 19.93 -0.25 8.82
CA ILE A 599 18.47 -0.33 8.84
C ILE A 599 17.96 0.51 7.67
N SER A 600 17.80 -0.14 6.52
CA SER A 600 17.37 0.47 5.26
C SER A 600 15.88 0.24 4.96
N SER A 601 15.22 -0.72 5.60
CA SER A 601 13.81 -1.05 5.41
C SER A 601 13.20 -1.63 6.69
N LEU A 602 11.86 -1.68 6.75
CA LEU A 602 11.10 -2.17 7.92
C LEU A 602 11.46 -3.64 8.27
N ASP A 603 11.77 -4.44 7.25
CA ASP A 603 12.17 -5.84 7.32
C ASP A 603 13.36 -6.09 8.27
N LEU A 604 14.24 -5.08 8.43
CA LEU A 604 15.49 -5.18 9.18
C LEU A 604 15.38 -4.72 10.65
N ILE A 605 14.22 -4.22 11.08
CA ILE A 605 13.98 -3.74 12.45
C ILE A 605 14.27 -4.82 13.51
N ASN A 606 14.05 -6.10 13.16
CA ASN A 606 14.24 -7.22 14.07
C ASN A 606 15.65 -7.84 14.04
N SER A 607 16.48 -7.50 13.05
CA SER A 607 17.76 -8.18 12.79
C SER A 607 18.90 -7.77 13.74
N PHE A 608 18.85 -6.55 14.29
CA PHE A 608 19.97 -5.94 15.02
C PHE A 608 19.53 -5.39 16.40
N THR A 609 18.96 -6.24 17.25
CA THR A 609 18.58 -5.84 18.61
C THR A 609 19.81 -5.59 19.49
N GLY A 610 19.84 -4.42 20.13
CA GLY A 610 20.93 -3.93 20.97
C GLY A 610 20.75 -4.30 22.44
N ILE A 611 20.93 -3.30 23.33
CA ILE A 611 20.88 -3.48 24.78
C ILE A 611 19.54 -4.07 25.19
N ARG A 612 18.44 -3.57 24.61
CA ARG A 612 17.09 -4.00 24.98
C ARG A 612 16.85 -5.46 24.59
N GLY A 613 17.49 -5.93 23.51
CA GLY A 613 17.52 -7.33 23.11
C GLY A 613 18.24 -8.27 24.07
N ASN A 614 18.78 -7.79 25.19
CA ASN A 614 19.55 -8.56 26.17
C ASN A 614 20.75 -9.31 25.54
N THR A 615 21.25 -8.83 24.39
CA THR A 615 22.32 -9.50 23.62
C THR A 615 23.72 -9.23 24.19
N GLY A 616 23.86 -8.20 25.03
CA GLY A 616 25.15 -7.71 25.53
C GLY A 616 25.90 -6.82 24.53
N TRP A 617 25.20 -6.28 23.53
CA TRP A 617 25.71 -5.37 22.51
C TRP A 617 24.91 -4.07 22.47
N HIS A 618 25.55 -2.96 22.11
CA HIS A 618 24.89 -1.67 21.94
C HIS A 618 25.38 -0.92 20.71
N TYR A 619 24.51 -0.04 20.20
CA TYR A 619 24.85 0.92 19.15
C TYR A 619 25.84 1.96 19.69
N VAL A 620 27.08 1.93 19.19
CA VAL A 620 28.14 2.90 19.50
C VAL A 620 28.43 3.84 18.33
N GLY A 621 28.02 3.45 17.11
CA GLY A 621 28.29 4.18 15.89
C GLY A 621 29.75 4.10 15.44
N PHE A 622 30.05 4.73 14.32
CA PHE A 622 31.43 4.89 13.85
C PHE A 622 32.23 5.81 14.79
N PRO A 623 33.57 5.66 14.86
CA PRO A 623 34.38 6.52 15.71
C PRO A 623 34.32 7.98 15.22
N SER A 624 34.04 8.92 16.12
CA SER A 624 33.71 10.32 15.78
C SER A 624 34.15 11.25 16.91
N ARG A 625 34.81 12.38 16.61
CA ARG A 625 35.18 13.37 17.64
C ARG A 625 34.01 14.30 17.99
N GLN A 626 32.99 14.33 17.15
CA GLN A 626 31.75 15.11 17.38
C GLN A 626 30.79 14.42 18.37
N GLY A 627 31.10 13.18 18.80
CA GLY A 627 30.36 12.48 19.86
C GLY A 627 29.12 11.70 19.39
N CYS A 628 28.87 11.63 18.09
CA CYS A 628 27.92 10.70 17.48
C CYS A 628 28.49 10.18 16.15
N GLY A 629 28.37 8.87 15.92
CA GLY A 629 28.70 8.19 14.66
C GLY A 629 27.59 7.26 14.17
N ASN A 630 26.35 7.49 14.63
CA ASN A 630 25.16 6.87 14.06
C ASN A 630 24.68 7.78 12.92
N TYR A 631 24.63 7.27 11.70
CA TYR A 631 24.43 8.11 10.51
C TYR A 631 23.11 7.82 9.81
N LEU A 632 22.51 8.86 9.21
CA LEU A 632 21.42 8.76 8.24
C LEU A 632 21.92 9.11 6.84
N GLU A 633 21.55 8.28 5.88
CA GLU A 633 21.66 8.55 4.44
C GLU A 633 20.25 8.65 3.86
N ALA A 634 20.05 9.50 2.85
CA ALA A 634 18.78 9.63 2.13
C ALA A 634 18.86 8.92 0.78
N GLY A 635 17.84 8.14 0.39
CA GLY A 635 17.72 7.61 -0.97
C GLY A 635 17.59 8.73 -2.03
N GLY A 636 17.06 9.88 -1.60
CA GLY A 636 17.10 11.13 -2.32
C GLY A 636 16.41 12.25 -1.53
N MET A 637 16.42 13.45 -2.10
CA MET A 637 15.89 14.68 -1.50
C MET A 637 14.76 15.24 -2.35
N LEU A 638 13.61 15.49 -1.71
CA LEU A 638 12.51 16.26 -2.27
C LEU A 638 12.76 17.75 -2.02
N VAL A 639 12.73 18.56 -3.09
CA VAL A 639 13.05 19.99 -3.07
C VAL A 639 12.00 20.81 -3.83
N VAL A 640 11.84 22.09 -3.49
CA VAL A 640 10.88 23.00 -4.13
C VAL A 640 11.62 24.07 -4.93
N ASN A 641 11.20 24.29 -6.18
CA ASN A 641 11.73 25.35 -7.04
C ASN A 641 11.35 26.74 -6.50
N ALA A 642 12.32 27.59 -6.22
CA ALA A 642 12.12 28.95 -5.73
C ALA A 642 11.30 29.86 -6.68
N ALA A 643 11.14 29.47 -7.95
CA ALA A 643 10.34 30.16 -8.94
C ALA A 643 8.87 29.68 -9.04
N THR A 644 8.44 28.68 -8.26
CA THR A 644 7.04 28.20 -8.31
C THR A 644 6.05 29.30 -7.94
N THR A 645 4.91 29.32 -8.63
CA THR A 645 3.75 30.14 -8.26
C THR A 645 2.65 29.34 -7.58
N ALA A 646 2.75 28.01 -7.54
CA ALA A 646 1.71 27.09 -7.07
C ALA A 646 1.78 26.83 -5.54
N ASN A 647 2.07 27.88 -4.76
CA ASN A 647 2.48 27.77 -3.35
C ASN A 647 1.54 26.93 -2.48
N GLU A 648 0.22 27.16 -2.57
CA GLU A 648 -0.79 26.46 -1.77
C GLU A 648 -0.87 24.96 -2.13
N ALA A 649 -0.73 24.63 -3.42
CA ALA A 649 -0.71 23.25 -3.90
C ALA A 649 0.61 22.52 -3.55
N VAL A 650 1.74 23.22 -3.59
CA VAL A 650 3.03 22.67 -3.13
C VAL A 650 3.04 22.43 -1.62
N ALA A 651 2.46 23.34 -0.83
CA ALA A 651 2.26 23.14 0.61
C ALA A 651 1.37 21.93 0.89
N ALA A 652 0.22 21.83 0.22
CA ALA A 652 -0.69 20.69 0.34
C ALA A 652 -0.02 19.35 -0.02
N TYR A 653 0.85 19.33 -1.03
CA TYR A 653 1.67 18.16 -1.37
C TYR A 653 2.64 17.79 -0.23
N LEU A 654 3.40 18.76 0.30
CA LEU A 654 4.42 18.47 1.32
C LEU A 654 3.81 18.06 2.67
N GLU A 655 2.66 18.63 3.03
CA GLU A 655 1.87 18.15 4.18
C GLU A 655 1.35 16.72 3.97
N CYS A 656 0.87 16.39 2.76
CA CYS A 656 0.51 15.00 2.42
C CYS A 656 1.74 14.07 2.44
N PHE A 657 2.92 14.56 2.04
CA PHE A 657 4.16 13.77 2.04
C PHE A 657 4.58 13.35 3.45
N LEU A 658 4.36 14.22 4.44
CA LEU A 658 4.55 13.95 5.86
C LEU A 658 3.33 13.28 6.52
N GLY A 659 2.25 13.07 5.78
CA GLY A 659 1.11 12.29 6.24
C GLY A 659 1.50 10.82 6.40
N ARG A 660 1.04 10.19 7.49
CA ARG A 660 1.27 8.76 7.76
C ARG A 660 0.88 7.87 6.59
N GLU A 661 -0.22 8.18 5.90
CA GLU A 661 -0.63 7.43 4.71
C GLU A 661 0.49 7.32 3.66
N VAL A 662 1.24 8.39 3.39
CA VAL A 662 2.35 8.35 2.42
C VAL A 662 3.60 7.69 2.99
N GLN A 663 3.89 7.91 4.27
CA GLN A 663 5.03 7.26 4.94
C GLN A 663 4.85 5.74 5.06
N ASP A 664 3.61 5.29 5.27
CA ASP A 664 3.21 3.89 5.51
C ASP A 664 2.71 3.16 4.23
N ALA A 665 2.48 3.86 3.12
CA ALA A 665 2.05 3.28 1.83
C ALA A 665 3.08 2.34 1.16
N VAL A 666 4.20 2.10 1.82
CA VAL A 666 5.46 1.66 1.23
C VAL A 666 5.78 0.24 1.71
N SER A 667 6.05 -0.65 0.76
CA SER A 667 6.11 -2.10 0.98
C SER A 667 7.49 -2.61 1.44
N PHE A 668 7.54 -3.89 1.82
CA PHE A 668 8.76 -4.67 2.05
C PHE A 668 9.86 -4.37 1.02
N GLY A 669 11.07 -4.10 1.50
CA GLY A 669 12.24 -3.78 0.66
C GLY A 669 12.38 -2.34 0.16
N GLU A 670 11.47 -1.43 0.51
CA GLU A 670 11.65 0.02 0.27
C GLU A 670 12.24 0.77 1.48
N GLY A 671 12.74 1.99 1.23
CA GLY A 671 13.47 2.81 2.21
C GLY A 671 12.64 3.21 3.45
N MET A 672 13.29 3.30 4.61
CA MET A 672 12.62 3.65 5.88
C MET A 672 11.83 4.97 5.79
N PRO A 673 10.72 5.11 6.55
CA PRO A 673 10.00 6.37 6.68
C PRO A 673 10.85 7.42 7.41
N ILE A 674 10.53 8.70 7.18
CA ILE A 674 11.24 9.85 7.77
C ILE A 674 10.59 10.42 9.04
N ILE A 675 9.52 9.75 9.50
CA ILE A 675 8.78 10.02 10.74
C ILE A 675 8.94 8.78 11.62
N PRO A 676 9.07 8.91 12.96
CA PRO A 676 9.18 7.78 13.88
C PRO A 676 8.07 6.74 13.67
N LEU A 677 8.40 5.48 13.90
CA LEU A 677 7.47 4.36 13.76
C LEU A 677 6.43 4.40 14.90
N PRO A 678 5.16 4.02 14.65
CA PRO A 678 4.07 4.25 15.58
C PRO A 678 4.00 3.10 16.59
N THR A 679 4.66 3.25 17.72
CA THR A 679 4.73 2.22 18.77
C THR A 679 3.41 2.06 19.51
N GLU A 680 2.52 3.05 19.43
CA GLU A 680 1.12 2.96 19.87
C GLU A 680 0.28 1.93 19.10
N ASN A 681 0.71 1.52 17.89
CA ASN A 681 0.05 0.51 17.07
C ASN A 681 0.53 -0.92 17.37
N VAL A 682 1.39 -1.12 18.38
CA VAL A 682 1.83 -2.46 18.81
C VAL A 682 0.71 -3.13 19.63
N VAL A 683 0.33 -4.33 19.22
CA VAL A 683 -0.62 -5.20 19.92
C VAL A 683 0.15 -6.19 20.77
N PHE A 684 -0.12 -6.20 22.07
CA PHE A 684 0.49 -7.13 23.02
C PHE A 684 -0.46 -8.30 23.31
N ASP A 685 0.05 -9.53 23.21
CA ASP A 685 -0.68 -10.77 23.55
C ASP A 685 0.25 -11.67 24.38
N GLU A 686 -0.16 -11.95 25.62
CA GLU A 686 0.65 -12.63 26.66
C GLU A 686 2.10 -12.10 26.78
N ASP A 687 3.09 -12.84 26.27
CA ASP A 687 4.52 -12.53 26.26
C ASP A 687 5.06 -12.12 24.87
N LYS A 688 4.16 -11.75 23.95
CA LYS A 688 4.46 -11.37 22.57
C LYS A 688 3.99 -9.96 22.24
N ALA A 689 4.71 -9.32 21.32
CA ALA A 689 4.33 -8.07 20.68
C ALA A 689 4.14 -8.28 19.18
N TYR A 690 3.13 -7.63 18.60
CA TYR A 690 2.83 -7.68 17.18
C TYR A 690 2.64 -6.29 16.59
N TRP A 691 3.22 -6.05 15.41
CA TRP A 691 3.03 -4.83 14.63
C TRP A 691 2.74 -5.20 13.18
N GLN A 692 1.69 -4.62 12.60
CA GLN A 692 1.19 -4.97 11.26
C GLN A 692 0.98 -6.50 11.04
N GLY A 693 0.67 -7.25 12.11
CA GLY A 693 0.49 -8.70 12.08
C GLY A 693 1.79 -9.52 12.10
N GLN A 694 2.97 -8.90 12.17
CA GLN A 694 4.25 -9.57 12.37
C GLN A 694 4.66 -9.57 13.84
N GLU A 695 5.19 -10.70 14.32
CA GLU A 695 5.74 -10.81 15.66
C GLU A 695 7.05 -10.03 15.77
N MET A 696 7.20 -9.26 16.86
CA MET A 696 8.38 -8.45 17.15
C MET A 696 9.03 -8.90 18.47
N PRO A 697 10.36 -8.79 18.60
CA PRO A 697 11.05 -8.88 19.88
C PRO A 697 10.39 -7.98 20.94
N LEU A 698 9.90 -8.61 22.00
CA LEU A 698 9.48 -7.96 23.25
C LEU A 698 10.64 -8.04 24.26
N PHE A 699 10.95 -6.93 24.90
CA PHE A 699 12.10 -6.80 25.80
C PHE A 699 11.68 -6.80 27.28
N ASP A 700 12.64 -7.06 28.20
CA ASP A 700 12.39 -7.18 29.65
C ASP A 700 11.82 -5.90 30.28
N ASP A 701 12.04 -4.74 29.67
CA ASP A 701 11.50 -3.44 30.10
C ASP A 701 10.08 -3.15 29.58
N GLY A 702 9.52 -4.03 28.74
CA GLY A 702 8.22 -3.92 28.10
C GLY A 702 8.23 -3.15 26.77
N SER A 703 9.38 -2.70 26.29
CA SER A 703 9.54 -2.09 24.96
C SER A 703 9.81 -3.15 23.88
N THR A 704 9.83 -2.72 22.62
CA THR A 704 10.03 -3.57 21.44
C THR A 704 11.20 -3.12 20.57
N SER A 705 11.60 -3.94 19.60
CA SER A 705 12.60 -3.53 18.58
C SER A 705 12.18 -2.26 17.82
N LEU A 706 10.88 -1.98 17.70
CA LEU A 706 10.35 -0.75 17.11
C LEU A 706 10.79 0.49 17.93
N ASP A 707 10.72 0.40 19.26
CA ASP A 707 11.17 1.46 20.18
C ASP A 707 12.70 1.62 20.14
N GLU A 708 13.46 0.53 20.03
CA GLU A 708 14.93 0.57 19.91
C GLU A 708 15.40 1.22 18.60
N VAL A 709 14.71 0.94 17.49
CA VAL A 709 14.99 1.60 16.20
C VAL A 709 14.60 3.07 16.21
N ASN A 710 13.48 3.46 16.82
CA ASN A 710 13.13 4.86 17.01
C ASN A 710 14.19 5.63 17.81
N ASP A 711 14.66 5.06 18.93
CA ASP A 711 15.73 5.65 19.77
C ASP A 711 17.07 5.77 19.02
N LEU A 712 17.38 4.85 18.10
CA LEU A 712 18.54 4.97 17.21
C LEU A 712 18.35 6.13 16.23
N LEU A 713 17.22 6.16 15.52
CA LEU A 713 16.89 7.16 14.50
C LEU A 713 16.89 8.59 15.06
N GLU A 714 16.40 8.79 16.28
CA GLU A 714 16.43 10.11 16.95
C GLU A 714 17.85 10.61 17.20
N LYS A 715 18.79 9.70 17.52
CA LYS A 715 20.21 10.00 17.80
C LYS A 715 21.05 10.17 16.54
N CYS A 716 20.63 9.61 15.41
CA CYS A 716 21.40 9.68 14.18
C CYS A 716 21.58 11.11 13.64
N VAL A 717 22.72 11.34 13.00
CA VAL A 717 23.08 12.59 12.32
C VAL A 717 23.27 12.35 10.82
N PRO A 718 23.22 13.37 9.95
CA PRO A 718 23.54 13.18 8.53
C PRO A 718 24.89 12.49 8.34
N ALA A 719 24.97 11.53 7.42
CA ALA A 719 26.22 10.94 7.02
C ALA A 719 27.20 12.01 6.50
N PRO A 720 28.51 11.85 6.74
CA PRO A 720 29.53 12.74 6.19
C PRO A 720 29.56 12.67 4.66
N LYS A 721 30.08 13.72 4.03
CA LYS A 721 30.37 13.72 2.60
C LYS A 721 31.39 12.63 2.28
N LYS A 722 31.05 11.74 1.35
CA LYS A 722 31.91 10.63 0.89
C LYS A 722 32.95 11.12 -0.11
N TYR A 723 34.07 10.40 -0.22
CA TYR A 723 35.16 10.73 -1.14
C TYR A 723 35.64 9.48 -1.90
N PRO A 724 34.84 8.97 -2.87
CA PRO A 724 35.10 7.68 -3.51
C PRO A 724 36.47 7.57 -4.19
N GLN A 725 37.02 8.68 -4.67
CA GLN A 725 38.36 8.74 -5.26
C GLN A 725 39.46 8.46 -4.22
N ILE A 726 39.32 9.02 -3.01
CA ILE A 726 40.26 8.81 -1.89
C ILE A 726 40.13 7.37 -1.39
N GLU A 727 38.89 6.89 -1.21
CA GLU A 727 38.61 5.49 -0.87
C GLU A 727 39.20 4.51 -1.89
N GLN A 728 39.12 4.83 -3.19
CA GLN A 728 39.71 4.01 -4.27
C GLN A 728 41.25 4.01 -4.21
N ILE A 729 41.89 5.17 -3.98
CA ILE A 729 43.35 5.25 -3.81
C ILE A 729 43.80 4.34 -2.66
N VAL A 730 43.14 4.43 -1.50
CA VAL A 730 43.44 3.57 -0.35
C VAL A 730 43.22 2.10 -0.68
N TRP A 731 42.09 1.76 -1.31
CA TRP A 731 41.74 0.38 -1.67
C TRP A 731 42.75 -0.28 -2.62
N GLU A 732 43.30 0.47 -3.58
CA GLU A 732 44.31 0.01 -4.51
C GLU A 732 45.67 -0.25 -3.83
N GLU A 733 46.11 0.66 -2.96
CA GLU A 733 47.41 0.53 -2.28
C GLU A 733 47.39 -0.54 -1.17
N LEU A 734 46.25 -0.71 -0.46
CA LEU A 734 46.08 -1.81 0.49
C LEU A 734 46.16 -3.19 -0.17
N GLU A 735 45.69 -3.35 -1.41
CA GLU A 735 45.84 -4.60 -2.15
C GLU A 735 47.32 -4.93 -2.42
N ALA A 736 48.12 -3.92 -2.73
CA ALA A 736 49.56 -4.06 -2.95
C ALA A 736 50.30 -4.43 -1.66
N TYR A 737 49.92 -3.83 -0.53
CA TYR A 737 50.41 -4.20 0.81
C TYR A 737 50.08 -5.66 1.14
N TYR A 738 48.81 -6.05 1.06
CA TYR A 738 48.34 -7.40 1.41
C TYR A 738 48.87 -8.50 0.48
N SER A 739 49.24 -8.15 -0.75
CA SER A 739 49.97 -9.02 -1.68
C SER A 739 51.47 -9.21 -1.34
N GLY A 740 51.96 -8.57 -0.27
CA GLY A 740 53.35 -8.63 0.18
C GLY A 740 54.31 -7.74 -0.61
N GLY A 741 53.80 -6.69 -1.27
CA GLY A 741 54.58 -5.83 -2.18
C GLY A 741 55.25 -4.61 -1.53
N LYS A 742 54.83 -4.22 -0.32
CA LYS A 742 55.26 -3.00 0.42
C LYS A 742 55.18 -3.21 1.93
N THR A 743 55.84 -2.38 2.74
CA THR A 743 55.53 -2.25 4.18
C THR A 743 54.30 -1.37 4.43
N ALA A 744 53.83 -1.27 5.69
CA ALA A 744 52.68 -0.42 6.03
C ALA A 744 53.02 1.07 5.85
N GLU A 745 54.24 1.48 6.22
CA GLU A 745 54.76 2.83 6.05
C GLU A 745 54.96 3.19 4.57
N GLU A 746 55.53 2.27 3.77
CA GLU A 746 55.66 2.45 2.31
C GLU A 746 54.29 2.53 1.61
N THR A 747 53.26 1.91 2.18
CA THR A 747 51.89 1.96 1.66
C THR A 747 51.21 3.27 2.04
N ALA A 748 51.29 3.66 3.31
CA ALA A 748 50.79 4.93 3.82
C ALA A 748 51.39 6.14 3.08
N SER A 749 52.71 6.14 2.84
CA SER A 749 53.42 7.18 2.11
C SER A 749 52.93 7.33 0.65
N VAL A 750 52.68 6.20 -0.04
CA VAL A 750 52.14 6.25 -1.42
C VAL A 750 50.66 6.64 -1.45
N ILE A 751 49.87 6.26 -0.45
CA ILE A 751 48.50 6.78 -0.31
C ILE A 751 48.55 8.29 -0.12
N ASP A 752 49.42 8.80 0.75
CA ASP A 752 49.56 10.21 1.07
C ASP A 752 49.92 11.05 -0.17
N ASP A 753 50.98 10.67 -0.88
CA ASP A 753 51.39 11.28 -2.16
C ASP A 753 50.22 11.32 -3.17
N ARG A 754 49.49 10.21 -3.31
CA ARG A 754 48.37 10.09 -4.27
C ARG A 754 47.15 10.92 -3.86
N VAL A 755 46.83 10.98 -2.57
CA VAL A 755 45.72 11.79 -2.05
C VAL A 755 46.07 13.28 -2.11
N GLN A 756 47.30 13.68 -1.78
CA GLN A 756 47.72 15.08 -1.93
C GLN A 756 47.60 15.56 -3.37
N ILE A 757 48.00 14.75 -4.37
CA ILE A 757 47.81 15.09 -5.78
C ILE A 757 46.32 15.29 -6.12
N TYR A 758 45.43 14.46 -5.58
CA TYR A 758 43.98 14.62 -5.77
C TYR A 758 43.43 15.89 -5.09
N LEU A 759 43.89 16.21 -3.87
CA LEU A 759 43.51 17.44 -3.16
C LEU A 759 44.02 18.71 -3.87
N ASP A 760 45.22 18.66 -4.47
CA ASP A 760 45.78 19.74 -5.28
C ASP A 760 44.97 19.98 -6.58
N GLU A 761 44.35 18.94 -7.15
CA GLU A 761 43.49 19.01 -8.34
C GLU A 761 42.06 19.52 -8.06
N LEU A 762 41.65 19.60 -6.79
CA LEU A 762 40.34 20.15 -6.37
C LEU A 762 40.35 21.68 -6.21
N GLN A 763 41.50 22.35 -6.33
CA GLN A 763 41.68 23.81 -6.18
C GLN A 763 41.56 24.58 -7.51
#